data_AF-A0A5S4YC30-F1
#
_entry.id   AF-A0A5S4YC30-F1
#
_cell.length_a   1.000
_cell.length_b   1.000
_cell.length_c   1.000
_cell.angle_alpha   90.00
_cell.angle_beta   90.00
_cell.angle_gamma   90.00
#
_symmetry.space_group_name_H-M   'P 1'
#
loop_
_entity.id
_entity.type
_entity.pdbx_description
1 polymer ?
#
loop_
_entity_poly.entity_id
_entity_poly.type
_entity_poly.pdbx_seq_one_letter_code
_entity_poly.pdbx_strand_id
1 'polypeptide(L)'
;MSNSRIAGILAGLLLGISAAATSTSASDPTTRADEGSDQWTTGGRDWRQSYDSPLKQINKDNVAKLGYAWLSDIEGSSKLEATPIVVDDVMYVSSIAGMVYALNAETGQQLWQFDPRVASFAALYSKACCGPVNRGVAFWKGRVYVAAFDGTLYAIDAKAGSIVWKTDTITDKSRAYTSTGAPYIAGDLVVIGNAGAELDARGYISAYDIQTGKLAWRFFTVPGDPRDGFEHPELKMAAKTWDKDSRWDVGLGGTAFDGMAYDPELDLLYVGTGNGSPWPRTIRSPSGGDNLFLSSILAINPKTGRLKWYYQTTPGDSWDYTATQKMILADIRVGGTVRKVIMQAPKNGFFYVLDRITGELLSAPPYLRKLTWASRVDMKTGRPVESEQARYWKSPRLIFPNPGGGHNWQPMAFNRDTGLVYIPVREMGDVFALPSEPFSYNKSHFNYHVDRGYPDANGHFEVFCKSAKFCPGREEVLKGQPKILPQSFLRAMDPVSGKIEWEVETTQKTLEKKYVGYPGGVISTAGDLIFEGYGDGTFDVRNARNGALLKSISVGNPIAAAPMTYMVGDVQYVAFLAGNRSDGAKSRIVALRLDGDAVPPPTQPQIAVQVKSRASLSERVTQATDVKLVNAGRQLFEKNCAICHVRGNAPNLIPMQDATQHQFFDVVLGGIRANKGMGNFSTILSRDDATSIRTYLINTSQNEDH
;
A
#
# COMPACT_ATOMS: atom_id res chain seq x y z
N MET A 1 -79.13 -49.69 -3.75
CA MET A 1 -78.41 -49.20 -2.55
C MET A 1 -78.05 -47.75 -2.85
N SER A 2 -78.87 -46.81 -2.38
CA SER A 2 -78.53 -45.85 -1.31
C SER A 2 -77.37 -44.91 -1.72
N ASN A 3 -77.47 -43.58 -1.82
CA ASN A 3 -78.48 -42.61 -1.43
C ASN A 3 -78.19 -41.28 -2.18
N SER A 4 -79.25 -40.61 -2.66
CA SER A 4 -79.56 -39.15 -2.69
C SER A 4 -78.46 -38.07 -2.56
N ARG A 5 -78.55 -36.82 -3.07
CA ARG A 5 -79.32 -36.04 -4.08
C ARG A 5 -79.05 -34.54 -3.74
N ILE A 6 -78.95 -33.65 -4.75
CA ILE A 6 -79.39 -32.20 -4.76
C ILE A 6 -78.51 -31.20 -3.96
N ALA A 7 -78.22 -29.94 -4.33
CA ALA A 7 -78.42 -29.00 -5.46
C ALA A 7 -77.28 -27.95 -5.35
N GLY A 8 -76.71 -27.38 -6.42
CA GLY A 8 -77.20 -26.17 -7.11
C GLY A 8 -76.73 -24.88 -6.43
N ILE A 9 -75.99 -24.00 -7.13
CA ILE A 9 -75.81 -22.53 -6.94
C ILE A 9 -74.81 -22.06 -8.03
N LEU A 10 -75.26 -21.34 -9.06
CA LEU A 10 -75.35 -19.87 -9.22
C LEU A 10 -74.00 -19.16 -9.39
N ALA A 11 -73.80 -18.64 -10.61
CA ALA A 11 -72.78 -17.68 -10.98
C ALA A 11 -73.10 -16.29 -10.41
N GLY A 12 -72.09 -15.63 -9.85
CA GLY A 12 -72.17 -14.24 -9.40
C GLY A 12 -70.80 -13.57 -9.47
N LEU A 13 -70.65 -12.64 -10.41
CA LEU A 13 -69.53 -11.70 -10.49
C LEU A 13 -69.45 -10.85 -9.21
N LEU A 14 -68.26 -10.75 -8.62
CA LEU A 14 -67.89 -9.68 -7.70
C LEU A 14 -66.51 -9.15 -8.11
N LEU A 15 -66.52 -7.93 -8.64
CA LEU A 15 -65.35 -7.09 -8.87
C LEU A 15 -64.69 -6.77 -7.52
N GLY A 16 -63.55 -7.41 -7.25
CA GLY A 16 -62.66 -7.06 -6.16
C GLY A 16 -61.46 -6.27 -6.68
N ILE A 17 -61.43 -4.98 -6.41
CA ILE A 17 -60.27 -4.10 -6.61
C ILE A 17 -59.14 -4.62 -5.72
N SER A 18 -58.17 -5.32 -6.31
CA SER A 18 -56.97 -5.73 -5.59
C SER A 18 -55.93 -4.61 -5.69
N ALA A 19 -55.79 -3.86 -4.60
CA ALA A 19 -54.64 -2.99 -4.40
C ALA A 19 -53.37 -3.86 -4.50
N ALA A 20 -52.57 -3.61 -5.54
CA ALA A 20 -51.24 -4.18 -5.65
C ALA A 20 -50.37 -3.53 -4.58
N ALA A 21 -50.27 -4.16 -3.42
CA ALA A 21 -49.15 -3.95 -2.52
C ALA A 21 -47.90 -4.43 -3.27
N THR A 22 -47.15 -3.49 -3.84
CA THR A 22 -45.78 -3.71 -4.27
C THR A 22 -44.98 -4.09 -3.03
N SER A 23 -44.84 -5.39 -2.78
CA SER A 23 -43.79 -5.90 -1.91
C SER A 23 -42.48 -5.54 -2.58
N THR A 24 -41.82 -4.51 -2.06
CA THR A 24 -40.40 -4.29 -2.28
C THR A 24 -39.69 -5.55 -1.80
N SER A 25 -39.26 -6.38 -2.75
CA SER A 25 -38.34 -7.47 -2.44
C SER A 25 -37.06 -6.81 -1.91
N ALA A 26 -36.83 -6.88 -0.61
CA ALA A 26 -35.49 -6.71 -0.07
C ALA A 26 -34.60 -7.68 -0.83
N SER A 27 -33.67 -7.13 -1.61
CA SER A 27 -32.62 -7.88 -2.28
C SER A 27 -31.96 -8.77 -1.24
N ASP A 28 -31.87 -10.07 -1.53
CA ASP A 28 -31.05 -11.00 -0.74
C ASP A 28 -29.67 -10.35 -0.50
N PRO A 29 -29.22 -10.12 0.75
CA PRO A 29 -27.96 -9.46 1.06
C PRO A 29 -26.78 -10.42 0.81
N THR A 30 -26.74 -10.97 -0.40
CA THR A 30 -25.54 -11.55 -1.00
C THR A 30 -24.74 -10.37 -1.52
N THR A 31 -23.81 -9.84 -0.72
CA THR A 31 -22.86 -8.79 -1.09
C THR A 31 -21.95 -9.25 -2.24
N ARG A 32 -22.51 -9.37 -3.45
CA ARG A 32 -21.74 -9.27 -4.69
C ARG A 32 -21.30 -7.82 -4.75
N ALA A 33 -20.01 -7.62 -5.01
CA ALA A 33 -19.42 -6.32 -5.24
C ALA A 33 -19.95 -5.74 -6.57
N ASP A 34 -21.22 -5.35 -6.56
CA ASP A 34 -22.01 -4.98 -7.72
C ASP A 34 -21.58 -3.61 -8.25
N GLU A 35 -21.51 -3.52 -9.56
CA GLU A 35 -21.10 -2.33 -10.28
C GLU A 35 -22.15 -1.23 -10.26
N GLY A 36 -23.40 -1.58 -9.95
CA GLY A 36 -24.49 -0.64 -9.73
C GLY A 36 -24.65 -0.18 -8.27
N SER A 37 -23.91 -0.78 -7.32
CA SER A 37 -24.07 -0.52 -5.88
C SER A 37 -23.78 0.94 -5.52
N ASP A 38 -24.64 1.52 -4.69
CA ASP A 38 -24.48 2.81 -4.04
C ASP A 38 -23.62 2.73 -2.76
N GLN A 39 -23.23 1.52 -2.36
CA GLN A 39 -22.28 1.22 -1.30
C GLN A 39 -20.86 0.97 -1.88
N TRP A 40 -19.87 0.86 -0.99
CA TRP A 40 -18.49 0.55 -1.34
C TRP A 40 -18.05 -0.74 -0.64
N THR A 41 -18.36 -1.88 -1.24
CA THR A 41 -18.39 -3.17 -0.54
C THR A 41 -17.05 -3.92 -0.54
N THR A 42 -16.07 -3.47 -1.33
CA THR A 42 -14.71 -4.03 -1.37
C THR A 42 -13.66 -2.93 -1.43
N GLY A 43 -12.39 -3.26 -1.20
CA GLY A 43 -11.31 -2.26 -1.26
C GLY A 43 -11.26 -1.48 -2.58
N GLY A 44 -11.56 -2.10 -3.72
CA GLY A 44 -11.64 -1.47 -5.04
C GLY A 44 -13.05 -1.13 -5.51
N ARG A 45 -14.00 -0.96 -4.58
CA ARG A 45 -15.43 -0.72 -4.79
C ARG A 45 -16.20 -1.92 -5.32
N ASP A 46 -15.83 -2.44 -6.49
CA ASP A 46 -16.49 -3.56 -7.17
C ASP A 46 -15.53 -4.76 -7.35
N TRP A 47 -16.05 -5.89 -7.84
CA TRP A 47 -15.23 -7.09 -8.06
C TRP A 47 -14.14 -6.87 -9.11
N ARG A 48 -14.33 -5.90 -10.01
CA ARG A 48 -13.35 -5.50 -11.03
C ARG A 48 -12.25 -4.60 -10.48
N GLN A 49 -12.36 -4.16 -9.22
CA GLN A 49 -11.45 -3.25 -8.55
C GLN A 49 -11.30 -1.93 -9.33
N SER A 50 -12.41 -1.41 -9.87
CA SER A 50 -12.39 -0.25 -10.77
C SER A 50 -11.97 1.07 -10.11
N TYR A 51 -12.22 1.20 -8.78
CA TYR A 51 -12.16 2.48 -8.06
C TYR A 51 -13.02 3.57 -8.73
N ASP A 52 -14.08 3.17 -9.44
CA ASP A 52 -15.02 4.05 -10.14
C ASP A 52 -16.44 3.87 -9.57
N SER A 53 -17.07 4.97 -9.17
CA SER A 53 -18.40 4.96 -8.58
C SER A 53 -19.48 5.46 -9.55
N PRO A 54 -20.64 4.80 -9.66
CA PRO A 54 -21.77 5.27 -10.47
C PRO A 54 -22.49 6.47 -9.84
N LEU A 55 -22.13 6.85 -8.62
CA LEU A 55 -22.77 7.94 -7.90
C LEU A 55 -22.43 9.29 -8.55
N LYS A 56 -23.46 10.13 -8.65
CA LYS A 56 -23.39 11.43 -9.36
C LYS A 56 -24.16 12.56 -8.66
N GLN A 57 -24.59 12.36 -7.41
CA GLN A 57 -25.22 13.43 -6.64
C GLN A 57 -24.21 14.56 -6.42
N ILE A 58 -22.97 14.22 -6.09
CA ILE A 58 -21.81 15.11 -6.19
C ILE A 58 -21.28 15.03 -7.62
N ASN A 59 -21.25 16.17 -8.31
CA ASN A 59 -20.82 16.28 -9.70
C ASN A 59 -20.15 17.63 -9.97
N LYS A 60 -19.63 17.81 -11.19
CA LYS A 60 -18.91 19.03 -11.59
C LYS A 60 -19.69 20.34 -11.39
N ASP A 61 -21.02 20.31 -11.38
CA ASP A 61 -21.86 21.51 -11.29
C ASP A 61 -22.10 21.96 -9.84
N ASN A 62 -21.97 21.04 -8.87
CA ASN A 62 -22.26 21.32 -7.46
C ASN A 62 -21.10 21.05 -6.49
N VAL A 63 -20.00 20.46 -6.93
CA VAL A 63 -18.83 20.12 -6.09
C VAL A 63 -18.22 21.31 -5.35
N ALA A 64 -18.46 22.54 -5.80
CA ALA A 64 -18.06 23.75 -5.08
C ALA A 64 -18.62 23.80 -3.64
N LYS A 65 -19.78 23.16 -3.41
CA LYS A 65 -20.48 23.05 -2.12
C LYS A 65 -20.02 21.87 -1.26
N LEU A 66 -19.08 21.06 -1.75
CA LEU A 66 -18.55 19.95 -0.98
C LEU A 66 -17.79 20.47 0.25
N GLY A 67 -18.14 19.94 1.42
CA GLY A 67 -17.55 20.30 2.70
C GLY A 67 -17.70 19.19 3.74
N TYR A 68 -17.32 19.50 4.97
CA TYR A 68 -17.30 18.60 6.11
C TYR A 68 -18.69 18.05 6.46
N ALA A 69 -18.75 16.74 6.69
CA ALA A 69 -19.90 16.05 7.26
C ALA A 69 -19.61 15.61 8.70
N TRP A 70 -18.59 14.77 8.87
CA TRP A 70 -18.19 14.21 10.16
C TRP A 70 -16.71 13.77 10.13
N LEU A 71 -16.14 13.55 11.31
CA LEU A 71 -14.83 12.93 11.47
C LEU A 71 -14.83 11.93 12.62
N SER A 72 -13.87 11.01 12.61
CA SER A 72 -13.62 10.07 13.70
C SER A 72 -12.11 9.97 13.95
N ASP A 73 -11.67 10.21 15.19
CA ASP A 73 -10.29 10.02 15.59
C ASP A 73 -9.97 8.53 15.69
N ILE A 74 -8.83 8.12 15.13
CA ILE A 74 -8.35 6.74 15.20
C ILE A 74 -6.90 6.69 15.65
N GLU A 75 -6.47 5.54 16.18
CA GLU A 75 -5.04 5.26 16.33
C GLU A 75 -4.43 5.10 14.95
N GLY A 76 -3.19 5.57 14.77
CA GLY A 76 -2.59 5.57 13.45
C GLY A 76 -1.18 6.15 13.40
N SER A 77 -0.67 6.29 12.19
CA SER A 77 0.59 6.96 11.87
C SER A 77 0.36 7.96 10.73
N SER A 78 1.39 8.67 10.29
CA SER A 78 1.29 9.56 9.12
C SER A 78 1.04 8.79 7.81
N LYS A 79 1.24 7.46 7.84
CA LYS A 79 1.03 6.54 6.73
C LYS A 79 -0.17 5.65 7.02
N LEU A 80 -1.35 6.13 6.66
CA LEU A 80 -2.57 5.33 6.60
C LEU A 80 -2.85 4.96 5.15
N GLU A 81 -2.99 3.67 4.89
CA GLU A 81 -3.04 3.12 3.52
C GLU A 81 -4.39 2.46 3.18
N ALA A 82 -5.30 2.34 4.14
CA ALA A 82 -6.54 1.61 3.93
C ALA A 82 -7.61 2.42 3.20
N THR A 83 -8.23 1.80 2.20
CA THR A 83 -9.50 2.26 1.64
C THR A 83 -10.63 1.73 2.53
N PRO A 84 -11.46 2.59 3.15
CA PRO A 84 -12.63 2.14 3.90
C PRO A 84 -13.61 1.38 2.99
N ILE A 85 -14.37 0.47 3.58
CA ILE A 85 -15.54 -0.13 2.93
C ILE A 85 -16.80 0.27 3.70
N VAL A 86 -17.93 0.42 3.01
CA VAL A 86 -19.23 0.67 3.62
C VAL A 86 -20.17 -0.44 3.20
N VAL A 87 -20.77 -1.12 4.17
CA VAL A 87 -21.78 -2.16 3.98
C VAL A 87 -22.91 -1.91 4.98
N ASP A 88 -24.15 -1.82 4.48
CA ASP A 88 -25.36 -1.63 5.30
C ASP A 88 -25.22 -0.47 6.31
N ASP A 89 -24.83 0.71 5.80
CA ASP A 89 -24.61 1.96 6.57
C ASP A 89 -23.51 1.88 7.66
N VAL A 90 -22.70 0.83 7.66
CA VAL A 90 -21.54 0.68 8.55
C VAL A 90 -20.25 0.77 7.74
N MET A 91 -19.38 1.70 8.15
CA MET A 91 -18.03 1.81 7.61
C MET A 91 -17.08 0.90 8.38
N TYR A 92 -16.33 0.05 7.67
CA TYR A 92 -15.25 -0.75 8.21
C TYR A 92 -13.92 -0.28 7.62
N VAL A 93 -12.95 -0.03 8.49
CA VAL A 93 -11.63 0.46 8.06
C VAL A 93 -10.54 -0.02 9.00
N SER A 94 -9.43 -0.46 8.42
CA SER A 94 -8.24 -0.82 9.19
C SER A 94 -7.32 0.37 9.41
N SER A 95 -6.56 0.35 10.49
CA SER A 95 -5.45 1.25 10.73
C SER A 95 -4.13 0.47 10.90
N ILE A 96 -3.12 1.10 11.51
CA ILE A 96 -1.82 0.51 11.78
C ILE A 96 -1.95 -0.89 12.40
N ALA A 97 -1.01 -1.76 12.05
CA ALA A 97 -0.89 -3.12 12.55
C ALA A 97 -2.08 -4.06 12.28
N GLY A 98 -3.14 -3.62 11.59
CA GLY A 98 -4.37 -4.38 11.39
C GLY A 98 -5.42 -4.17 12.47
N MET A 99 -5.34 -3.07 13.23
CA MET A 99 -6.49 -2.59 14.02
C MET A 99 -7.67 -2.32 13.09
N VAL A 100 -8.91 -2.55 13.54
CA VAL A 100 -10.12 -2.32 12.75
C VAL A 100 -11.11 -1.48 13.52
N TYR A 101 -11.73 -0.52 12.84
CA TYR A 101 -12.80 0.32 13.34
C TYR A 101 -14.06 0.04 12.55
N ALA A 102 -15.18 -0.14 13.25
CA ALA A 102 -16.51 -0.06 12.66
C ALA A 102 -17.20 1.21 13.12
N LEU A 103 -17.66 2.01 12.16
CA LEU A 103 -18.29 3.30 12.40
C LEU A 103 -19.67 3.34 11.77
N ASN A 104 -20.60 4.05 12.39
CA ASN A 104 -21.80 4.48 11.70
C ASN A 104 -21.39 5.41 10.53
N ALA A 105 -21.78 5.07 9.30
CA ALA A 105 -21.30 5.75 8.09
C ALA A 105 -21.93 7.16 7.90
N GLU A 106 -23.01 7.48 8.61
CA GLU A 106 -23.65 8.80 8.58
C GLU A 106 -23.03 9.79 9.57
N THR A 107 -22.62 9.30 10.75
CA THR A 107 -22.24 10.14 11.90
C THR A 107 -20.77 10.01 12.30
N GLY A 108 -20.06 8.98 11.85
CA GLY A 108 -18.70 8.67 12.28
C GLY A 108 -18.60 8.09 13.68
N GLN A 109 -19.73 7.84 14.36
CA GLN A 109 -19.75 7.23 15.69
C GLN A 109 -19.13 5.85 15.66
N GLN A 110 -18.12 5.62 16.50
CA GLN A 110 -17.52 4.29 16.66
C GLN A 110 -18.53 3.31 17.29
N LEU A 111 -18.81 2.24 16.57
CA LEU A 111 -19.65 1.12 17.01
C LEU A 111 -18.81 0.12 17.80
N TRP A 112 -17.65 -0.25 17.25
CA TRP A 112 -16.67 -1.09 17.91
C TRP A 112 -15.27 -0.87 17.35
N GLN A 113 -14.27 -1.33 18.09
CA GLN A 113 -12.86 -1.34 17.70
C GLN A 113 -12.27 -2.72 18.00
N PHE A 114 -11.45 -3.22 17.08
CA PHE A 114 -10.66 -4.43 17.22
C PHE A 114 -9.17 -4.08 17.21
N ASP A 115 -8.44 -4.61 18.20
CA ASP A 115 -6.99 -4.53 18.29
C ASP A 115 -6.40 -5.95 18.26
N PRO A 116 -5.56 -6.30 17.26
CA PRO A 116 -4.93 -7.62 17.19
C PRO A 116 -3.88 -7.85 18.29
N ARG A 117 -3.49 -6.82 19.06
CA ARG A 117 -2.48 -6.85 20.13
C ARG A 117 -1.16 -7.45 19.67
N VAL A 118 -0.68 -7.01 18.50
CA VAL A 118 0.63 -7.39 17.98
C VAL A 118 1.76 -6.85 18.87
N ALA A 119 2.99 -7.33 18.65
CA ALA A 119 4.18 -6.85 19.36
C ALA A 119 4.35 -5.32 19.26
N SER A 120 5.15 -4.75 20.16
CA SER A 120 5.39 -3.28 20.19
C SER A 120 5.81 -2.76 18.82
N PHE A 121 5.37 -1.55 18.47
CA PHE A 121 5.57 -0.97 17.13
C PHE A 121 7.02 -1.00 16.66
N ALA A 122 8.00 -0.80 17.53
CA ALA A 122 9.41 -0.93 17.13
C ALA A 122 9.86 -2.38 16.87
N ALA A 123 9.30 -3.36 17.56
CA ALA A 123 9.49 -4.77 17.21
C ALA A 123 8.81 -5.10 15.86
N LEU A 124 7.75 -4.38 15.49
CA LEU A 124 7.16 -4.47 14.15
C LEU A 124 8.06 -3.78 13.11
N TYR A 125 8.60 -2.60 13.39
CA TYR A 125 9.48 -1.86 12.48
C TYR A 125 10.79 -2.59 12.17
N SER A 126 11.37 -3.32 13.14
CA SER A 126 12.59 -4.10 12.88
C SER A 126 12.36 -5.25 11.88
N LYS A 127 11.10 -5.64 11.64
CA LYS A 127 10.70 -6.65 10.67
C LYS A 127 10.10 -6.07 9.39
N ALA A 128 10.13 -4.75 9.21
CA ALA A 128 9.41 -4.05 8.15
C ALA A 128 10.33 -3.16 7.31
N CYS A 129 10.22 -3.21 5.99
CA CYS A 129 10.82 -2.18 5.13
C CYS A 129 10.17 -0.80 5.31
N CYS A 130 8.86 -0.80 5.57
CA CYS A 130 7.99 0.30 5.18
C CYS A 130 7.00 0.71 6.30
N GLY A 131 7.13 0.12 7.48
CA GLY A 131 6.28 0.36 8.65
C GLY A 131 5.07 -0.59 8.76
N PRO A 132 4.37 -0.60 9.91
CA PRO A 132 3.25 -1.48 10.22
C PRO A 132 1.94 -0.92 9.63
N VAL A 133 1.94 -0.66 8.33
CA VAL A 133 0.76 -0.19 7.60
C VAL A 133 -0.22 -1.34 7.35
N ASN A 134 -1.49 -0.99 7.10
CA ASN A 134 -2.51 -1.94 6.66
C ASN A 134 -3.38 -1.29 5.57
N ARG A 135 -3.70 -2.05 4.52
CA ARG A 135 -4.39 -1.54 3.31
C ARG A 135 -5.89 -1.77 3.28
N GLY A 136 -6.48 -2.35 4.32
CA GLY A 136 -7.93 -2.48 4.42
C GLY A 136 -8.39 -3.84 4.92
N VAL A 137 -9.71 -3.97 4.91
CA VAL A 137 -10.42 -5.18 5.31
C VAL A 137 -11.21 -5.73 4.12
N ALA A 138 -11.58 -7.00 4.20
CA ALA A 138 -12.63 -7.57 3.35
C ALA A 138 -13.91 -7.80 4.14
N PHE A 139 -15.04 -7.87 3.44
CA PHE A 139 -16.33 -8.20 4.04
C PHE A 139 -16.96 -9.39 3.31
N TRP A 140 -17.57 -10.30 4.08
CA TRP A 140 -18.42 -11.35 3.52
C TRP A 140 -19.43 -11.83 4.56
N LYS A 141 -20.72 -11.82 4.20
CA LYS A 141 -21.84 -12.40 4.97
C LYS A 141 -21.75 -12.10 6.48
N GLY A 142 -21.70 -10.83 6.85
CA GLY A 142 -21.69 -10.40 8.25
C GLY A 142 -20.36 -10.60 8.98
N ARG A 143 -19.25 -10.79 8.24
CA ARG A 143 -17.90 -10.88 8.80
C ARG A 143 -16.93 -9.94 8.11
N VAL A 144 -16.05 -9.36 8.91
CA VAL A 144 -14.93 -8.53 8.49
C VAL A 144 -13.64 -9.34 8.61
N TYR A 145 -12.80 -9.31 7.58
CA TYR A 145 -11.52 -10.01 7.55
C TYR A 145 -10.36 -9.03 7.50
N VAL A 146 -9.35 -9.24 8.34
CA VAL A 146 -8.14 -8.43 8.40
C VAL A 146 -6.93 -9.32 8.65
N ALA A 147 -5.82 -9.04 7.97
CA ALA A 147 -4.53 -9.63 8.29
C ALA A 147 -3.74 -8.63 9.15
N ALA A 148 -3.42 -9.01 10.38
CA ALA A 148 -2.57 -8.23 11.26
C ALA A 148 -1.12 -8.26 10.78
N PHE A 149 -0.33 -7.29 11.25
CA PHE A 149 1.04 -7.10 10.76
C PHE A 149 1.97 -8.28 11.04
N ASP A 150 1.72 -9.03 12.11
CA ASP A 150 2.44 -10.26 12.46
C ASP A 150 2.09 -11.47 11.57
N GLY A 151 1.15 -11.31 10.63
CA GLY A 151 0.68 -12.34 9.73
C GLY A 151 -0.52 -13.14 10.24
N THR A 152 -1.12 -12.80 11.37
CA THR A 152 -2.36 -13.45 11.82
C THR A 152 -3.55 -12.93 11.01
N LEU A 153 -4.29 -13.83 10.34
CA LEU A 153 -5.54 -13.54 9.66
C LEU A 153 -6.71 -13.72 10.63
N TYR A 154 -7.57 -12.71 10.76
CA TYR A 154 -8.74 -12.70 11.62
C TYR A 154 -10.02 -12.64 10.79
N ALA A 155 -11.03 -13.38 11.23
CA ALA A 155 -12.43 -13.12 10.90
C ALA A 155 -13.15 -12.59 12.13
N ILE A 156 -13.84 -11.47 11.95
CA ILE A 156 -14.47 -10.69 13.01
C ILE A 156 -15.97 -10.60 12.71
N ASP A 157 -16.80 -10.79 13.72
CA ASP A 157 -18.24 -10.57 13.59
C ASP A 157 -18.51 -9.09 13.32
N ALA A 158 -19.18 -8.79 12.20
CA ALA A 158 -19.33 -7.42 11.73
C ALA A 158 -20.19 -6.53 12.66
N LYS A 159 -21.05 -7.13 13.48
CA LYS A 159 -21.94 -6.42 14.40
C LYS A 159 -21.32 -6.28 15.79
N ALA A 160 -20.73 -7.36 16.31
CA ALA A 160 -20.22 -7.42 17.67
C ALA A 160 -18.74 -7.02 17.80
N GLY A 161 -17.96 -7.06 16.71
CA GLY A 161 -16.51 -6.85 16.75
C GLY A 161 -15.73 -8.00 17.42
N SER A 162 -16.39 -9.11 17.73
CA SER A 162 -15.76 -10.28 18.36
C SER A 162 -15.09 -11.19 17.32
N ILE A 163 -13.96 -11.80 17.70
CA ILE A 163 -13.27 -12.78 16.85
C ILE A 163 -14.17 -14.01 16.64
N VAL A 164 -14.42 -14.36 15.38
CA VAL A 164 -15.06 -15.63 14.98
C VAL A 164 -14.01 -16.73 14.88
N TRP A 165 -12.92 -16.47 14.15
CA TRP A 165 -11.76 -17.35 14.07
C TRP A 165 -10.50 -16.52 13.78
N LYS A 166 -9.33 -17.12 14.03
CA LYS A 166 -8.04 -16.57 13.62
C LYS A 166 -7.08 -17.68 13.21
N THR A 167 -6.21 -17.39 12.25
CA THR A 167 -5.21 -18.33 11.73
C THR A 167 -3.87 -17.63 11.54
N ASP A 168 -2.80 -18.28 11.98
CA ASP A 168 -1.44 -17.83 11.71
C ASP A 168 -1.07 -18.19 10.27
N THR A 169 -0.78 -17.17 9.45
CA THR A 169 -0.42 -17.40 8.05
C THR A 169 1.06 -17.66 7.86
N ILE A 170 1.91 -17.37 8.85
CA ILE A 170 3.37 -17.39 8.71
C ILE A 170 3.90 -18.84 8.72
N THR A 171 4.58 -19.22 7.64
CA THR A 171 5.19 -20.56 7.47
C THR A 171 6.40 -20.81 8.36
N ASP A 172 7.18 -19.77 8.61
CA ASP A 172 8.47 -19.85 9.31
C ASP A 172 8.68 -18.56 10.10
N LYS A 173 8.44 -18.63 11.41
CA LYS A 173 8.59 -17.48 12.32
C LYS A 173 10.03 -17.06 12.56
N SER A 174 11.01 -17.86 12.11
CA SER A 174 12.42 -17.50 12.17
C SER A 174 12.80 -16.51 11.06
N ARG A 175 11.96 -16.34 10.04
CA ARG A 175 12.12 -15.39 8.94
C ARG A 175 11.36 -14.08 9.21
N ALA A 176 11.70 -13.04 8.46
CA ALA A 176 11.20 -11.69 8.64
C ALA A 176 9.87 -11.42 7.91
N TYR A 177 8.93 -12.37 7.99
CA TYR A 177 7.61 -12.19 7.39
C TYR A 177 6.77 -11.17 8.15
N THR A 178 6.00 -10.40 7.39
CA THR A 178 4.94 -9.51 7.87
C THR A 178 3.74 -9.57 6.92
N SER A 179 2.63 -8.93 7.27
CA SER A 179 1.51 -8.69 6.36
C SER A 179 1.08 -7.22 6.36
N THR A 180 0.75 -6.69 5.19
CA THR A 180 0.32 -5.27 5.03
C THR A 180 -0.89 -5.11 4.11
N GLY A 181 -1.10 -6.04 3.16
CA GLY A 181 -2.23 -6.00 2.23
C GLY A 181 -3.58 -6.28 2.89
N ALA A 182 -4.65 -5.85 2.23
CA ALA A 182 -6.00 -6.25 2.57
C ALA A 182 -6.25 -7.71 2.14
N PRO A 183 -7.03 -8.51 2.89
CA PRO A 183 -7.51 -9.79 2.41
C PRO A 183 -8.44 -9.62 1.19
N TYR A 184 -8.54 -10.65 0.35
CA TYR A 184 -9.47 -10.71 -0.79
C TYR A 184 -10.41 -11.90 -0.67
N ILE A 185 -11.64 -11.76 -1.15
CA ILE A 185 -12.62 -12.86 -1.18
C ILE A 185 -12.67 -13.43 -2.60
N ALA A 186 -12.43 -14.74 -2.73
CA ALA A 186 -12.51 -15.46 -3.99
C ALA A 186 -13.40 -16.70 -3.83
N GLY A 187 -14.69 -16.55 -4.16
CA GLY A 187 -15.70 -17.57 -3.87
C GLY A 187 -15.87 -17.77 -2.36
N ASP A 188 -15.69 -19.00 -1.89
CA ASP A 188 -15.80 -19.36 -0.47
C ASP A 188 -14.47 -19.27 0.30
N LEU A 189 -13.52 -18.51 -0.23
CA LEU A 189 -12.16 -18.42 0.32
C LEU A 189 -11.76 -16.98 0.63
N VAL A 190 -11.02 -16.82 1.72
CA VAL A 190 -10.28 -15.59 2.06
C VAL A 190 -8.83 -15.79 1.66
N VAL A 191 -8.32 -14.91 0.81
CA VAL A 191 -6.98 -14.97 0.23
C VAL A 191 -6.12 -13.86 0.83
N ILE A 192 -4.89 -14.21 1.21
CA ILE A 192 -3.90 -13.25 1.68
C ILE A 192 -2.48 -13.72 1.31
N GLY A 193 -1.61 -12.76 1.01
CA GLY A 193 -0.18 -13.00 0.82
C GLY A 193 0.66 -12.58 2.03
N ASN A 194 1.88 -12.14 1.78
CA ASN A 194 2.83 -11.70 2.81
C ASN A 194 3.78 -10.63 2.25
N ALA A 195 4.57 -10.02 3.14
CA ALA A 195 5.61 -9.05 2.86
C ALA A 195 6.94 -9.47 3.51
N GLY A 196 8.05 -8.82 3.09
CA GLY A 196 9.38 -9.00 3.70
C GLY A 196 10.53 -9.24 2.72
N ALA A 197 10.34 -9.06 1.40
CA ALA A 197 11.38 -9.32 0.40
C ALA A 197 12.68 -8.53 0.64
N GLU A 198 12.60 -7.31 1.18
CA GLU A 198 13.79 -6.50 1.53
C GLU A 198 14.64 -7.11 2.65
N LEU A 199 14.04 -8.00 3.46
CA LEU A 199 14.69 -8.75 4.53
C LEU A 199 14.83 -10.22 4.08
N ASP A 200 14.31 -11.15 4.88
CA ASP A 200 14.35 -12.58 4.59
C ASP A 200 12.93 -13.14 4.58
N ALA A 201 12.31 -13.21 3.39
CA ALA A 201 10.98 -13.77 3.19
C ALA A 201 10.86 -14.46 1.82
N ARG A 202 10.29 -15.66 1.81
CA ARG A 202 9.90 -16.39 0.60
C ARG A 202 8.42 -16.19 0.30
N GLY A 203 8.12 -15.58 -0.83
CA GLY A 203 6.76 -15.21 -1.20
C GLY A 203 5.82 -16.40 -1.32
N TYR A 204 4.59 -16.22 -0.83
CA TYR A 204 3.50 -17.17 -1.03
C TYR A 204 2.15 -16.46 -0.94
N ILE A 205 1.14 -17.15 -1.45
CA ILE A 205 -0.27 -16.78 -1.40
C ILE A 205 -1.00 -17.93 -0.72
N SER A 206 -1.87 -17.62 0.23
CA SER A 206 -2.64 -18.64 0.94
C SER A 206 -4.12 -18.32 0.84
N ALA A 207 -4.94 -19.36 0.65
CA ALA A 207 -6.38 -19.26 0.75
C ALA A 207 -6.88 -20.08 1.92
N TYR A 208 -7.84 -19.52 2.65
CA TYR A 208 -8.44 -20.11 3.83
C TYR A 208 -9.94 -20.21 3.62
N ASP A 209 -10.54 -21.31 4.08
CA ASP A 209 -11.98 -21.47 4.14
C ASP A 209 -12.60 -20.31 4.94
N ILE A 210 -13.54 -19.60 4.31
CA ILE A 210 -14.10 -18.36 4.86
C ILE A 210 -14.92 -18.59 6.15
N GLN A 211 -15.40 -19.81 6.35
CA GLN A 211 -16.20 -20.16 7.52
C GLN A 211 -15.36 -20.53 8.73
N THR A 212 -14.26 -21.25 8.51
CA THR A 212 -13.51 -21.93 9.57
C THR A 212 -12.08 -21.42 9.75
N GLY A 213 -11.55 -20.65 8.79
CA GLY A 213 -10.16 -20.20 8.78
C GLY A 213 -9.14 -21.30 8.48
N LYS A 214 -9.59 -22.51 8.09
CA LYS A 214 -8.69 -23.62 7.73
C LYS A 214 -8.00 -23.33 6.40
N LEU A 215 -6.69 -23.61 6.33
CA LEU A 215 -5.93 -23.49 5.09
C LEU A 215 -6.51 -24.43 4.03
N ALA A 216 -6.96 -23.88 2.91
CA ALA A 216 -7.43 -24.64 1.75
C ALA A 216 -6.24 -25.01 0.84
N TRP A 217 -5.39 -24.03 0.52
CA TRP A 217 -4.18 -24.24 -0.26
C TRP A 217 -3.17 -23.10 -0.05
N ARG A 218 -1.92 -23.37 -0.45
CA ARG A 218 -0.84 -22.38 -0.48
C ARG A 218 -0.05 -22.51 -1.78
N PHE A 219 0.20 -21.37 -2.42
CA PHE A 219 1.03 -21.24 -3.61
C PHE A 219 2.26 -20.40 -3.29
N PHE A 220 3.43 -21.04 -3.14
CA PHE A 220 4.71 -20.33 -3.13
C PHE A 220 5.02 -19.72 -4.50
N THR A 221 5.48 -18.48 -4.53
CA THR A 221 5.74 -17.72 -5.76
C THR A 221 7.15 -17.93 -6.30
N VAL A 222 8.09 -18.39 -5.49
CA VAL A 222 9.45 -18.73 -5.91
C VAL A 222 9.86 -20.10 -5.37
N PRO A 223 10.74 -20.84 -6.07
CA PRO A 223 11.21 -22.15 -5.60
C PRO A 223 12.02 -22.02 -4.31
N GLY A 224 11.98 -23.07 -3.49
CA GLY A 224 12.96 -23.31 -2.45
C GLY A 224 14.17 -24.01 -3.06
N ASP A 225 15.08 -24.52 -2.22
CA ASP A 225 16.19 -25.32 -2.70
C ASP A 225 15.67 -26.55 -3.47
N PRO A 226 16.02 -26.73 -4.76
CA PRO A 226 15.54 -27.86 -5.56
C PRO A 226 15.91 -29.23 -4.98
N ARG A 227 16.91 -29.30 -4.08
CA ARG A 227 17.31 -30.52 -3.38
C ARG A 227 16.26 -31.02 -2.38
N ASP A 228 15.42 -30.12 -1.87
CA ASP A 228 14.37 -30.42 -0.90
C ASP A 228 13.05 -30.84 -1.56
N GLY A 229 12.99 -30.80 -2.90
CA GLY A 229 11.77 -31.03 -3.68
C GLY A 229 10.94 -29.76 -3.85
N PHE A 230 9.69 -29.93 -4.30
CA PHE A 230 8.80 -28.83 -4.66
C PHE A 230 7.41 -29.01 -4.05
N GLU A 231 6.88 -27.96 -3.43
CA GLU A 231 5.55 -27.98 -2.81
C GLU A 231 4.42 -28.10 -3.84
N HIS A 232 4.66 -27.63 -5.07
CA HIS A 232 3.75 -27.75 -6.21
C HIS A 232 4.55 -27.75 -7.53
N PRO A 233 4.06 -28.39 -8.60
CA PRO A 233 4.83 -28.62 -9.83
C PRO A 233 5.14 -27.34 -10.61
N GLU A 234 4.44 -26.23 -10.40
CA GLU A 234 4.80 -24.93 -10.95
C GLU A 234 6.17 -24.48 -10.46
N LEU A 235 6.59 -24.85 -9.24
CA LEU A 235 7.94 -24.56 -8.77
C LEU A 235 9.01 -25.37 -9.50
N LYS A 236 8.69 -26.59 -9.97
CA LYS A 236 9.60 -27.37 -10.82
C LYS A 236 9.81 -26.69 -12.17
N MET A 237 8.77 -26.03 -12.71
CA MET A 237 8.90 -25.17 -13.88
C MET A 237 9.72 -23.92 -13.55
N ALA A 238 9.36 -23.22 -12.46
CA ALA A 238 10.00 -21.99 -12.06
C ALA A 238 11.50 -22.19 -11.81
N ALA A 239 11.91 -23.24 -11.09
CA ALA A 239 13.30 -23.55 -10.75
C ALA A 239 14.23 -23.66 -11.96
N LYS A 240 13.73 -23.99 -13.16
CA LYS A 240 14.52 -23.99 -14.40
C LYS A 240 14.99 -22.60 -14.82
N THR A 241 14.35 -21.56 -14.29
CA THR A 241 14.68 -20.16 -14.54
C THR A 241 15.55 -19.54 -13.45
N TRP A 242 16.00 -20.35 -12.50
CA TRP A 242 16.96 -19.97 -11.46
C TRP A 242 18.26 -20.73 -11.67
N ASP A 243 19.36 -20.11 -11.28
CA ASP A 243 20.66 -20.78 -11.23
C ASP A 243 20.62 -21.88 -10.15
N LYS A 244 21.24 -23.02 -10.41
CA LYS A 244 21.44 -24.08 -9.41
C LYS A 244 22.21 -23.57 -8.18
N ASP A 245 23.06 -22.56 -8.36
CA ASP A 245 23.89 -21.95 -7.32
C ASP A 245 23.26 -20.67 -6.75
N SER A 246 21.94 -20.51 -6.90
CA SER A 246 21.16 -19.43 -6.29
C SER A 246 21.31 -19.38 -4.77
N ARG A 247 20.96 -18.22 -4.19
CA ARG A 247 20.96 -17.97 -2.73
C ARG A 247 19.78 -18.62 -2.02
N TRP A 248 19.70 -19.95 -2.12
CA TRP A 248 18.65 -20.77 -1.49
C TRP A 248 18.59 -20.62 0.04
N ASP A 249 19.64 -20.08 0.65
CA ASP A 249 19.71 -19.72 2.06
C ASP A 249 18.81 -18.52 2.42
N VAL A 250 18.58 -17.61 1.48
CA VAL A 250 17.71 -16.44 1.63
C VAL A 250 16.32 -16.75 1.11
N GLY A 251 15.29 -16.05 1.58
CA GLY A 251 13.91 -16.26 1.14
C GLY A 251 13.65 -15.98 -0.35
N LEU A 252 14.58 -15.40 -1.10
CA LEU A 252 14.50 -15.13 -2.54
C LEU A 252 13.44 -14.10 -2.99
N GLY A 253 12.55 -13.65 -2.10
CA GLY A 253 11.55 -12.60 -2.37
C GLY A 253 10.26 -13.14 -3.00
N GLY A 254 9.69 -12.38 -3.94
CA GLY A 254 8.44 -12.74 -4.63
C GLY A 254 7.18 -12.57 -3.78
N THR A 255 7.25 -11.80 -2.71
CA THR A 255 6.16 -11.60 -1.74
C THR A 255 4.95 -10.92 -2.37
N ALA A 256 3.75 -11.47 -2.18
CA ALA A 256 2.49 -10.95 -2.73
C ALA A 256 1.78 -10.05 -1.68
N PHE A 257 2.31 -8.84 -1.47
CA PHE A 257 1.93 -8.02 -0.31
C PHE A 257 0.73 -7.07 -0.53
N ASP A 258 0.18 -6.98 -1.75
CA ASP A 258 -0.87 -5.99 -2.06
C ASP A 258 -1.89 -6.46 -3.11
N GLY A 259 -1.73 -6.04 -4.37
CA GLY A 259 -2.74 -6.13 -5.42
C GLY A 259 -3.17 -7.56 -5.79
N MET A 260 -4.48 -7.78 -5.71
CA MET A 260 -5.17 -8.95 -6.23
C MET A 260 -6.49 -8.50 -6.89
N ALA A 261 -7.08 -9.38 -7.70
CA ALA A 261 -8.44 -9.23 -8.21
C ALA A 261 -9.08 -10.61 -8.42
N TYR A 262 -10.41 -10.69 -8.43
CA TYR A 262 -11.11 -11.96 -8.64
C TYR A 262 -12.22 -11.76 -9.66
N ASP A 263 -12.20 -12.54 -10.75
CA ASP A 263 -13.29 -12.59 -11.73
C ASP A 263 -14.22 -13.77 -11.40
N PRO A 264 -15.44 -13.52 -10.89
CA PRO A 264 -16.39 -14.57 -10.56
C PRO A 264 -17.02 -15.24 -11.78
N GLU A 265 -16.99 -14.62 -12.97
CA GLU A 265 -17.48 -15.24 -14.21
C GLU A 265 -16.50 -16.31 -14.70
N LEU A 266 -15.21 -16.03 -14.58
CA LEU A 266 -14.14 -16.93 -15.02
C LEU A 266 -13.66 -17.89 -13.92
N ASP A 267 -14.04 -17.65 -12.66
CA ASP A 267 -13.52 -18.34 -11.48
C ASP A 267 -11.98 -18.29 -11.45
N LEU A 268 -11.43 -17.08 -11.65
CA LEU A 268 -9.99 -16.81 -11.70
C LEU A 268 -9.59 -15.73 -10.69
N LEU A 269 -8.65 -16.08 -9.83
CA LEU A 269 -7.97 -15.17 -8.92
C LEU A 269 -6.69 -14.66 -9.59
N TYR A 270 -6.52 -13.35 -9.66
CA TYR A 270 -5.31 -12.70 -10.14
C TYR A 270 -4.49 -12.17 -8.99
N VAL A 271 -3.18 -12.42 -8.99
CA VAL A 271 -2.27 -11.98 -7.92
C VAL A 271 -0.99 -11.40 -8.48
N GLY A 272 -0.59 -10.25 -7.94
CA GLY A 272 0.68 -9.60 -8.23
C GLY A 272 1.81 -10.07 -7.30
N THR A 273 2.99 -10.36 -7.84
CA THR A 273 4.15 -10.81 -7.06
C THR A 273 5.26 -9.77 -6.96
N GLY A 274 6.00 -9.83 -5.87
CA GLY A 274 7.04 -8.87 -5.52
C GLY A 274 8.39 -9.05 -6.23
N ASN A 275 9.32 -8.21 -5.83
CA ASN A 275 10.72 -8.17 -6.23
C ASN A 275 11.52 -9.36 -5.69
N GLY A 276 12.73 -9.55 -6.23
CA GLY A 276 13.68 -10.57 -5.76
C GLY A 276 14.49 -10.14 -4.54
N SER A 277 15.00 -11.12 -3.78
CA SER A 277 15.90 -10.90 -2.63
C SER A 277 17.12 -11.82 -2.67
N PRO A 278 18.37 -11.33 -2.55
CA PRO A 278 18.76 -9.92 -2.63
C PRO A 278 18.36 -9.31 -3.99
N TRP A 279 18.38 -7.98 -4.09
CA TRP A 279 17.94 -7.31 -5.32
C TRP A 279 18.84 -7.64 -6.52
N PRO A 280 20.19 -7.61 -6.45
CA PRO A 280 21.04 -7.93 -7.59
C PRO A 280 20.84 -9.36 -8.07
N ARG A 281 20.32 -9.54 -9.29
CA ARG A 281 20.17 -10.88 -9.89
C ARG A 281 21.52 -11.62 -9.93
N THR A 282 22.61 -10.91 -10.19
CA THR A 282 23.97 -11.48 -10.23
C THR A 282 24.46 -12.07 -8.91
N ILE A 283 23.79 -11.77 -7.79
CA ILE A 283 24.07 -12.39 -6.49
C ILE A 283 23.01 -13.43 -6.18
N ARG A 284 21.73 -13.10 -6.39
CA ARG A 284 20.59 -13.98 -6.12
C ARG A 284 20.60 -15.25 -6.99
N SER A 285 21.00 -15.12 -8.24
CA SER A 285 21.00 -16.16 -9.29
C SER A 285 22.17 -15.88 -10.25
N PRO A 286 23.41 -16.29 -9.88
CA PRO A 286 24.65 -15.77 -10.48
C PRO A 286 24.74 -15.88 -12.00
N SER A 287 24.29 -16.98 -12.58
CA SER A 287 24.26 -17.22 -14.02
C SER A 287 23.09 -16.54 -14.74
N GLY A 288 22.26 -15.79 -14.01
CA GLY A 288 21.09 -15.08 -14.53
C GLY A 288 19.81 -15.91 -14.41
N GLY A 289 18.97 -15.84 -15.44
CA GLY A 289 17.63 -16.43 -15.44
C GLY A 289 16.50 -15.40 -15.28
N ASP A 290 15.29 -15.86 -15.57
CA ASP A 290 14.06 -15.07 -15.43
C ASP A 290 13.59 -15.00 -13.97
N ASN A 291 14.02 -15.95 -13.14
CA ASN A 291 13.69 -16.04 -11.72
C ASN A 291 12.17 -16.03 -11.46
N LEU A 292 11.44 -16.95 -12.09
CA LEU A 292 10.00 -17.06 -11.90
C LEU A 292 9.63 -17.43 -10.45
N PHE A 293 8.54 -16.91 -9.90
CA PHE A 293 7.59 -15.95 -10.47
C PHE A 293 7.77 -14.55 -9.86
N LEU A 294 9.01 -14.04 -9.76
CA LEU A 294 9.24 -12.64 -9.37
C LEU A 294 8.56 -11.68 -10.35
N SER A 295 8.10 -10.52 -9.86
CA SER A 295 7.54 -9.42 -10.67
C SER A 295 6.57 -9.90 -11.75
N SER A 296 5.53 -10.63 -11.34
CA SER A 296 4.59 -11.32 -12.22
C SER A 296 3.14 -11.07 -11.83
N ILE A 297 2.26 -11.14 -12.82
CA ILE A 297 0.82 -11.32 -12.64
C ILE A 297 0.52 -12.80 -12.81
N LEU A 298 -0.10 -13.42 -11.80
CA LEU A 298 -0.49 -14.82 -11.80
C LEU A 298 -2.01 -14.93 -11.90
N ALA A 299 -2.53 -15.78 -12.78
CA ALA A 299 -3.91 -16.24 -12.71
C ALA A 299 -3.96 -17.63 -12.09
N ILE A 300 -4.70 -17.76 -10.99
CA ILE A 300 -4.79 -18.93 -10.14
C ILE A 300 -6.24 -19.39 -10.11
N ASN A 301 -6.46 -20.70 -10.25
CA ASN A 301 -7.76 -21.27 -9.95
C ASN A 301 -7.99 -21.23 -8.43
N PRO A 302 -8.98 -20.48 -7.94
CA PRO A 302 -9.14 -20.22 -6.51
C PRO A 302 -9.53 -21.48 -5.75
N LYS A 303 -10.18 -22.48 -6.36
CA LYS A 303 -10.57 -23.72 -5.67
C LYS A 303 -9.38 -24.64 -5.37
N THR A 304 -8.35 -24.61 -6.22
CA THR A 304 -7.24 -25.57 -6.17
C THR A 304 -5.90 -24.94 -5.87
N GLY A 305 -5.78 -23.62 -5.97
CA GLY A 305 -4.51 -22.90 -5.83
C GLY A 305 -3.55 -23.11 -7.01
N ARG A 306 -4.03 -23.63 -8.15
CA ARG A 306 -3.17 -23.99 -9.29
C ARG A 306 -3.12 -22.91 -10.36
N LEU A 307 -1.94 -22.72 -10.92
CA LEU A 307 -1.69 -21.69 -11.92
C LEU A 307 -2.40 -22.03 -13.23
N LYS A 308 -3.02 -21.03 -13.84
CA LYS A 308 -3.63 -21.10 -15.18
C LYS A 308 -2.72 -20.46 -16.21
N TRP A 309 -2.26 -19.25 -15.93
CA TRP A 309 -1.27 -18.53 -16.73
C TRP A 309 -0.51 -17.56 -15.84
N TYR A 310 0.64 -17.09 -16.32
CA TYR A 310 1.35 -15.96 -15.71
C TYR A 310 1.87 -15.02 -16.80
N TYR A 311 2.08 -13.76 -16.43
CA TYR A 311 2.81 -12.79 -17.23
C TYR A 311 3.85 -12.11 -16.33
N GLN A 312 5.13 -12.20 -16.71
CA GLN A 312 6.22 -11.60 -15.94
C GLN A 312 6.55 -10.21 -16.47
N THR A 313 6.26 -9.16 -15.69
CA THR A 313 6.45 -7.77 -16.09
C THR A 313 7.93 -7.37 -16.10
N THR A 314 8.73 -7.96 -15.18
CA THR A 314 10.17 -7.68 -15.05
C THR A 314 10.97 -8.98 -14.90
N PRO A 315 11.28 -9.68 -16.01
CA PRO A 315 12.11 -10.88 -15.97
C PRO A 315 13.47 -10.63 -15.34
N GLY A 316 13.84 -11.45 -14.36
CA GLY A 316 15.12 -11.32 -13.66
C GLY A 316 15.26 -10.03 -12.86
N ASP A 317 14.16 -9.49 -12.30
CA ASP A 317 14.12 -8.24 -11.52
C ASP A 317 15.38 -8.01 -10.69
N SER A 318 15.95 -6.81 -10.84
CA SER A 318 17.16 -6.42 -10.15
C SER A 318 17.06 -5.05 -9.49
N TRP A 319 15.88 -4.42 -9.48
CA TRP A 319 15.72 -2.99 -9.17
C TRP A 319 14.64 -2.69 -8.12
N ASP A 320 14.15 -3.73 -7.42
CA ASP A 320 12.96 -3.66 -6.58
C ASP A 320 11.70 -3.29 -7.39
N TYR A 321 11.55 -3.90 -8.58
CA TYR A 321 10.36 -3.73 -9.39
C TYR A 321 9.35 -4.82 -9.08
N THR A 322 8.46 -4.53 -8.15
CA THR A 322 7.31 -5.36 -7.84
C THR A 322 6.27 -5.26 -8.96
N ALA A 323 5.45 -6.31 -9.08
CA ALA A 323 4.20 -6.31 -9.84
C ALA A 323 3.02 -6.52 -8.89
N THR A 324 3.10 -5.94 -7.69
CA THR A 324 2.11 -6.05 -6.61
C THR A 324 1.11 -4.89 -6.61
N GLN A 325 1.21 -3.98 -7.57
CA GLN A 325 0.34 -2.82 -7.66
C GLN A 325 -1.11 -3.25 -7.91
N LYS A 326 -2.06 -2.39 -7.55
CA LYS A 326 -3.48 -2.67 -7.79
C LYS A 326 -3.73 -2.92 -9.28
N MET A 327 -4.59 -3.89 -9.55
CA MET A 327 -4.93 -4.34 -10.90
C MET A 327 -6.42 -4.15 -11.14
N ILE A 328 -6.77 -3.67 -12.33
CA ILE A 328 -8.15 -3.37 -12.71
C ILE A 328 -8.60 -4.36 -13.77
N LEU A 329 -9.76 -4.98 -13.57
CA LEU A 329 -10.42 -5.78 -14.60
C LEU A 329 -11.38 -4.91 -15.40
N ALA A 330 -11.38 -5.03 -16.72
CA ALA A 330 -12.29 -4.26 -17.57
C ALA A 330 -12.62 -5.00 -18.85
N ASP A 331 -13.71 -4.61 -19.49
CA ASP A 331 -14.07 -5.07 -20.82
C ASP A 331 -13.94 -3.86 -21.75
N ILE A 332 -12.84 -3.78 -22.51
CA ILE A 332 -12.47 -2.59 -23.31
C ILE A 332 -12.21 -2.96 -24.77
N ARG A 333 -12.27 -1.98 -25.66
CA ARG A 333 -11.99 -2.19 -27.08
C ARG A 333 -10.48 -2.23 -27.34
N VAL A 334 -9.97 -3.34 -27.85
CA VAL A 334 -8.58 -3.53 -28.29
C VAL A 334 -8.60 -4.05 -29.72
N GLY A 335 -7.87 -3.39 -30.62
CA GLY A 335 -7.82 -3.80 -32.04
C GLY A 335 -9.19 -3.88 -32.71
N GLY A 336 -10.15 -3.03 -32.30
CA GLY A 336 -11.50 -3.03 -32.84
C GLY A 336 -12.44 -4.10 -32.26
N THR A 337 -12.01 -4.90 -31.28
CA THR A 337 -12.84 -5.93 -30.62
C THR A 337 -12.93 -5.67 -29.11
N VAL A 338 -14.05 -6.02 -28.47
CA VAL A 338 -14.14 -5.94 -27.01
C VAL A 338 -13.39 -7.13 -26.41
N ARG A 339 -12.42 -6.85 -25.54
CA ARG A 339 -11.58 -7.84 -24.86
C ARG A 339 -11.80 -7.76 -23.36
N LYS A 340 -11.83 -8.93 -22.71
CA LYS A 340 -11.82 -9.07 -21.26
C LYS A 340 -10.37 -8.89 -20.78
N VAL A 341 -10.04 -7.71 -20.27
CA VAL A 341 -8.67 -7.34 -19.90
C VAL A 341 -8.43 -7.27 -18.40
N ILE A 342 -7.17 -7.38 -18.03
CA ILE A 342 -6.58 -6.97 -16.75
C ILE A 342 -5.53 -5.87 -17.04
N MET A 343 -5.57 -4.79 -16.27
CA MET A 343 -4.70 -3.63 -16.43
C MET A 343 -3.87 -3.40 -15.17
N GLN A 344 -2.59 -3.08 -15.33
CA GLN A 344 -1.71 -2.78 -14.20
C GLN A 344 -0.61 -1.78 -14.59
N ALA A 345 -0.33 -0.83 -13.70
CA ALA A 345 0.82 0.07 -13.76
C ALA A 345 1.88 -0.31 -12.69
N PRO A 346 2.65 -1.40 -12.83
CA PRO A 346 3.62 -1.80 -11.82
C PRO A 346 4.78 -0.81 -11.67
N LYS A 347 5.64 -1.01 -10.67
CA LYS A 347 6.75 -0.09 -10.36
C LYS A 347 7.63 0.25 -11.57
N ASN A 348 7.80 -0.68 -12.50
CA ASN A 348 8.77 -0.62 -13.59
C ASN A 348 8.51 0.47 -14.65
N GLY A 349 7.34 1.12 -14.63
CA GLY A 349 7.03 2.26 -15.50
C GLY A 349 6.35 1.95 -16.83
N PHE A 350 5.98 0.69 -17.09
CA PHE A 350 5.09 0.29 -18.19
C PHE A 350 3.68 0.04 -17.71
N PHE A 351 2.68 0.35 -18.54
CA PHE A 351 1.27 0.08 -18.27
C PHE A 351 0.84 -1.13 -19.08
N TYR A 352 0.52 -2.23 -18.42
CA TYR A 352 0.20 -3.49 -19.07
C TYR A 352 -1.29 -3.66 -19.23
N VAL A 353 -1.72 -4.04 -20.43
CA VAL A 353 -3.06 -4.54 -20.73
C VAL A 353 -2.91 -5.97 -21.21
N LEU A 354 -3.43 -6.93 -20.44
CA LEU A 354 -3.41 -8.35 -20.79
C LEU A 354 -4.83 -8.86 -21.00
N ASP A 355 -5.01 -9.85 -21.87
CA ASP A 355 -6.23 -10.66 -21.87
C ASP A 355 -6.29 -11.46 -20.56
N ARG A 356 -7.31 -11.24 -19.74
CA ARG A 356 -7.37 -11.86 -18.41
C ARG A 356 -7.73 -13.35 -18.43
N ILE A 357 -8.20 -13.88 -19.56
CA ILE A 357 -8.50 -15.30 -19.70
C ILE A 357 -7.21 -16.07 -19.97
N THR A 358 -6.33 -15.52 -20.80
CA THR A 358 -5.18 -16.25 -21.38
C THR A 358 -3.81 -15.76 -20.91
N GLY A 359 -3.72 -14.53 -20.39
CA GLY A 359 -2.44 -13.87 -20.09
C GLY A 359 -1.75 -13.26 -21.31
N GLU A 360 -2.39 -13.26 -22.48
CA GLU A 360 -1.85 -12.64 -23.71
C GLU A 360 -1.58 -11.15 -23.48
N LEU A 361 -0.37 -10.69 -23.83
CA LEU A 361 -0.03 -9.27 -23.82
C LEU A 361 -0.71 -8.55 -24.99
N LEU A 362 -1.60 -7.61 -24.67
CA LEU A 362 -2.34 -6.83 -25.66
C LEU A 362 -1.72 -5.43 -25.87
N SER A 363 -1.21 -4.81 -24.81
CA SER A 363 -0.51 -3.54 -24.89
C SER A 363 0.43 -3.33 -23.69
N ALA A 364 1.52 -2.59 -23.90
CA ALA A 364 2.48 -2.23 -22.85
C ALA A 364 3.16 -0.85 -23.09
N PRO A 365 2.39 0.25 -23.25
CA PRO A 365 2.99 1.58 -23.38
C PRO A 365 3.69 1.98 -22.07
N PRO A 366 4.77 2.77 -22.13
CA PRO A 366 5.32 3.39 -20.93
C PRO A 366 4.34 4.41 -20.37
N TYR A 367 4.05 4.35 -19.06
CA TYR A 367 3.35 5.44 -18.37
C TYR A 367 4.33 6.44 -17.77
N LEU A 368 5.64 6.24 -17.86
CA LEU A 368 6.67 7.20 -17.46
C LEU A 368 7.35 7.81 -18.69
N ARG A 369 7.74 9.09 -18.60
CA ARG A 369 8.59 9.73 -19.61
C ARG A 369 10.06 9.37 -19.43
N LYS A 370 10.47 9.15 -18.18
CA LYS A 370 11.85 8.80 -17.81
C LYS A 370 11.91 7.31 -17.51
N LEU A 371 12.56 6.55 -18.39
CA LEU A 371 12.86 5.13 -18.24
C LEU A 371 14.30 4.91 -18.69
N THR A 372 15.12 4.33 -17.81
CA THR A 372 16.50 3.98 -18.18
C THR A 372 16.76 2.49 -18.13
N TRP A 373 16.01 1.69 -17.36
CA TRP A 373 16.24 0.24 -17.27
C TRP A 373 15.87 -0.51 -18.57
N ALA A 374 14.83 -0.09 -19.27
CA ALA A 374 14.38 -0.68 -20.53
C ALA A 374 13.86 0.38 -21.50
N SER A 375 13.95 0.09 -22.80
CA SER A 375 13.54 1.02 -23.86
C SER A 375 12.08 0.87 -24.29
N ARG A 376 11.55 -0.36 -24.23
CA ARG A 376 10.17 -0.73 -24.56
C ARG A 376 9.88 -2.14 -24.07
N VAL A 377 8.62 -2.58 -24.16
CA VAL A 377 8.27 -4.00 -24.20
C VAL A 377 8.17 -4.43 -25.66
N ASP A 378 8.87 -5.50 -26.03
CA ASP A 378 8.78 -6.08 -27.37
C ASP A 378 7.48 -6.90 -27.47
N MET A 379 6.53 -6.41 -28.27
CA MET A 379 5.19 -7.02 -28.38
C MET A 379 5.19 -8.41 -29.02
N LYS A 380 6.27 -8.84 -29.71
CA LYS A 380 6.35 -10.19 -30.28
C LYS A 380 6.74 -11.21 -29.22
N THR A 381 7.66 -10.84 -28.34
CA THR A 381 8.15 -11.72 -27.29
C THR A 381 7.41 -11.54 -25.96
N GLY A 382 6.74 -10.41 -25.79
CA GLY A 382 6.13 -9.97 -24.53
C GLY A 382 7.14 -9.47 -23.50
N ARG A 383 8.41 -9.28 -23.85
CA ARG A 383 9.51 -9.04 -22.91
C ARG A 383 10.05 -7.61 -22.97
N PRO A 384 10.44 -7.00 -21.84
CA PRO A 384 11.18 -5.75 -21.84
C PRO A 384 12.50 -5.86 -22.61
N VAL A 385 12.82 -4.84 -23.40
CA VAL A 385 14.14 -4.69 -24.03
C VAL A 385 15.02 -3.86 -23.09
N GLU A 386 15.72 -4.57 -22.19
CA GLU A 386 16.67 -3.99 -21.23
C GLU A 386 17.73 -3.14 -21.93
N SER A 387 18.09 -2.02 -21.32
CA SER A 387 19.17 -1.15 -21.78
C SER A 387 20.49 -1.46 -21.05
N GLU A 388 21.62 -0.97 -21.56
CA GLU A 388 22.89 -1.06 -20.83
C GLU A 388 22.89 -0.27 -19.51
N GLN A 389 22.01 0.74 -19.35
CA GLN A 389 21.87 1.47 -18.08
C GLN A 389 21.30 0.60 -16.96
N ALA A 390 20.57 -0.48 -17.28
CA ALA A 390 20.00 -1.39 -16.29
C ALA A 390 21.08 -2.12 -15.45
N ARG A 391 22.30 -2.25 -15.99
CA ARG A 391 23.38 -3.10 -15.47
C ARG A 391 24.27 -2.41 -14.43
N TYR A 392 23.67 -1.95 -13.32
CA TYR A 392 24.40 -1.26 -12.24
C TYR A 392 25.45 -2.13 -11.52
N TRP A 393 25.41 -3.45 -11.71
CA TRP A 393 26.43 -4.38 -11.23
C TRP A 393 27.76 -4.28 -11.99
N LYS A 394 27.79 -3.63 -13.17
CA LYS A 394 29.05 -3.36 -13.90
C LYS A 394 29.75 -2.09 -13.40
N SER A 395 28.98 -1.06 -13.09
CA SER A 395 29.44 0.25 -12.60
C SER A 395 28.21 1.02 -12.08
N PRO A 396 28.37 2.09 -11.29
CA PRO A 396 27.23 2.91 -10.87
C PRO A 396 26.41 3.43 -12.07
N ARG A 397 25.07 3.35 -11.98
CA ARG A 397 24.12 3.74 -13.04
C ARG A 397 22.93 4.51 -12.49
N LEU A 398 22.42 5.48 -13.25
CA LEU A 398 21.17 6.16 -12.94
C LEU A 398 19.99 5.31 -13.44
N ILE A 399 19.19 4.81 -12.52
CA ILE A 399 18.05 3.94 -12.80
C ILE A 399 16.75 4.71 -12.61
N PHE A 400 15.95 4.76 -13.68
CA PHE A 400 14.56 5.20 -13.66
C PHE A 400 13.63 4.05 -14.07
N PRO A 401 12.55 3.83 -13.31
CA PRO A 401 12.24 4.45 -12.01
C PRO A 401 13.13 3.91 -10.87
N ASN A 402 13.17 4.61 -9.73
CA ASN A 402 13.84 4.11 -8.53
C ASN A 402 13.05 2.98 -7.83
N PRO A 403 13.51 2.41 -6.69
CA PRO A 403 12.82 1.32 -5.99
C PRO A 403 11.39 1.62 -5.52
N GLY A 404 11.04 2.91 -5.36
CA GLY A 404 9.63 3.22 -5.13
C GLY A 404 8.77 2.94 -6.37
N GLY A 405 9.34 3.01 -7.56
CA GLY A 405 8.63 2.83 -8.82
C GLY A 405 7.96 4.10 -9.33
N GLY A 406 7.50 4.02 -10.58
CA GLY A 406 6.67 5.02 -11.21
C GLY A 406 5.28 5.16 -10.59
N HIS A 407 4.78 4.06 -10.04
CA HIS A 407 3.52 3.89 -9.34
C HIS A 407 3.73 2.79 -8.29
N ASN A 408 3.15 2.96 -7.11
CA ASN A 408 3.31 2.03 -5.99
C ASN A 408 1.92 1.54 -5.54
N TRP A 409 1.71 1.25 -4.27
CA TRP A 409 0.48 0.62 -3.75
C TRP A 409 -0.78 1.50 -3.86
N GLN A 410 -0.63 2.82 -4.04
CA GLN A 410 -1.77 3.74 -4.11
C GLN A 410 -2.70 3.34 -5.25
N PRO A 411 -4.01 3.17 -5.02
CA PRO A 411 -4.92 2.81 -6.10
C PRO A 411 -4.93 3.79 -7.28
N MET A 412 -4.96 3.24 -8.49
CA MET A 412 -5.40 3.92 -9.71
C MET A 412 -6.89 3.65 -9.95
N ALA A 413 -7.55 4.47 -10.77
CA ALA A 413 -8.95 4.29 -11.12
C ALA A 413 -9.17 4.17 -12.63
N PHE A 414 -10.20 3.44 -13.06
CA PHE A 414 -10.62 3.35 -14.46
C PHE A 414 -12.08 3.75 -14.60
N ASN A 415 -12.33 4.86 -15.29
CA ASN A 415 -13.68 5.34 -15.53
C ASN A 415 -14.17 4.89 -16.91
N ARG A 416 -15.31 4.21 -16.93
CA ARG A 416 -15.87 3.62 -18.16
C ARG A 416 -16.44 4.66 -19.11
N ASP A 417 -16.95 5.78 -18.57
CA ASP A 417 -17.59 6.83 -19.36
C ASP A 417 -16.57 7.68 -20.12
N THR A 418 -15.35 7.81 -19.58
CA THR A 418 -14.23 8.47 -20.26
C THR A 418 -13.35 7.48 -21.03
N GLY A 419 -13.31 6.21 -20.60
CA GLY A 419 -12.39 5.20 -21.11
C GLY A 419 -10.95 5.40 -20.63
N LEU A 420 -10.71 6.26 -19.64
CA LEU A 420 -9.38 6.63 -19.18
C LEU A 420 -9.02 5.92 -17.87
N VAL A 421 -7.73 5.65 -17.72
CA VAL A 421 -7.12 5.29 -16.43
C VAL A 421 -6.48 6.52 -15.80
N TYR A 422 -6.68 6.71 -14.50
CA TYR A 422 -6.12 7.80 -13.70
C TYR A 422 -5.07 7.26 -12.75
N ILE A 423 -3.81 7.62 -12.99
CA ILE A 423 -2.65 7.04 -12.32
C ILE A 423 -1.96 8.13 -11.48
N PRO A 424 -1.79 7.92 -10.16
CA PRO A 424 -0.85 8.69 -9.37
C PRO A 424 0.58 8.24 -9.71
N VAL A 425 1.30 9.10 -10.44
CA VAL A 425 2.62 8.85 -11.01
C VAL A 425 3.70 9.60 -10.24
N ARG A 426 4.87 8.97 -10.08
CA ARG A 426 6.10 9.60 -9.59
C ARG A 426 7.28 9.30 -10.51
N GLU A 427 7.84 10.32 -11.12
CA GLU A 427 9.06 10.24 -11.93
C GLU A 427 10.29 10.57 -11.08
N MET A 428 10.90 9.54 -10.48
CA MET A 428 12.10 9.65 -9.66
C MET A 428 13.09 8.54 -9.99
N GLY A 429 14.38 8.87 -10.02
CA GLY A 429 15.47 7.94 -10.30
C GLY A 429 16.53 8.00 -9.21
N ASP A 430 17.20 6.86 -8.98
CA ASP A 430 18.31 6.74 -8.05
C ASP A 430 19.56 6.31 -8.82
N VAL A 431 20.74 6.67 -8.32
CA VAL A 431 21.99 6.06 -8.72
C VAL A 431 22.15 4.76 -7.95
N PHE A 432 22.17 3.64 -8.66
CA PHE A 432 22.42 2.31 -8.12
C PHE A 432 23.88 1.96 -8.29
N ALA A 433 24.47 1.31 -7.29
CA ALA A 433 25.80 0.72 -7.38
C ALA A 433 25.84 -0.59 -6.61
N LEU A 434 26.66 -1.53 -7.09
CA LEU A 434 26.96 -2.74 -6.32
C LEU A 434 28.03 -2.42 -5.26
N PRO A 435 27.80 -2.75 -3.97
CA PRO A 435 28.81 -2.58 -2.93
C PRO A 435 30.12 -3.33 -3.24
N SER A 436 31.24 -2.82 -2.72
CA SER A 436 32.57 -3.47 -2.82
C SER A 436 32.64 -4.76 -2.01
N GLU A 437 31.98 -4.74 -0.86
CA GLU A 437 31.97 -5.85 0.08
C GLU A 437 31.10 -6.99 -0.46
N PRO A 438 31.51 -8.25 -0.25
CA PRO A 438 30.70 -9.38 -0.66
C PRO A 438 29.35 -9.39 0.09
N PHE A 439 28.33 -9.95 -0.54
CA PHE A 439 27.05 -10.16 0.13
C PHE A 439 27.21 -11.03 1.37
N SER A 440 26.79 -10.49 2.52
CA SER A 440 26.63 -11.24 3.76
C SER A 440 25.15 -11.37 4.07
N TYR A 441 24.67 -12.61 4.16
CA TYR A 441 23.29 -12.87 4.59
C TYR A 441 23.09 -12.41 6.03
N ASN A 442 21.97 -11.75 6.29
CA ASN A 442 21.55 -11.34 7.61
C ASN A 442 20.10 -11.72 7.86
N LYS A 443 19.89 -12.73 8.72
CA LYS A 443 18.56 -13.25 9.05
C LYS A 443 17.64 -12.23 9.74
N SER A 444 18.22 -11.25 10.44
CA SER A 444 17.47 -10.30 11.28
C SER A 444 17.42 -8.88 10.73
N HIS A 445 17.97 -8.64 9.53
CA HIS A 445 18.05 -7.30 8.93
C HIS A 445 17.87 -7.33 7.40
N PHE A 446 18.01 -6.16 6.77
CA PHE A 446 17.91 -5.97 5.33
C PHE A 446 18.94 -6.79 4.55
N ASN A 447 18.50 -7.43 3.45
CA ASN A 447 19.31 -8.24 2.55
C ASN A 447 19.31 -7.71 1.10
N TYR A 448 18.86 -6.49 0.80
CA TYR A 448 18.76 -6.04 -0.60
C TYR A 448 20.11 -5.82 -1.31
N HIS A 449 21.17 -5.45 -0.58
CA HIS A 449 22.57 -5.34 -1.06
C HIS A 449 22.79 -4.48 -2.31
N VAL A 450 22.33 -3.23 -2.24
CA VAL A 450 22.52 -2.21 -3.27
C VAL A 450 22.84 -0.88 -2.60
N ASP A 451 23.88 -0.21 -3.07
CA ASP A 451 24.13 1.18 -2.70
C ASP A 451 23.25 2.10 -3.54
N ARG A 452 22.59 3.05 -2.88
CA ARG A 452 21.73 4.02 -3.55
C ARG A 452 22.15 5.44 -3.24
N GLY A 453 22.22 6.26 -4.29
CA GLY A 453 22.12 7.69 -4.17
C GLY A 453 20.77 8.15 -4.69
N TYR A 454 20.00 8.87 -3.86
CA TYR A 454 18.72 9.43 -4.25
C TYR A 454 18.78 10.97 -4.18
N PRO A 455 18.17 11.68 -5.14
CA PRO A 455 18.10 13.12 -5.11
C PRO A 455 17.05 13.62 -4.10
N ASP A 456 17.31 14.76 -3.48
CA ASP A 456 16.30 15.58 -2.83
C ASP A 456 15.37 16.24 -3.87
N ALA A 457 14.38 17.01 -3.41
CA ALA A 457 13.42 17.69 -4.28
C ALA A 457 14.07 18.71 -5.26
N ASN A 458 15.30 19.15 -4.99
CA ASN A 458 16.05 20.07 -5.84
C ASN A 458 17.09 19.35 -6.74
N GLY A 459 17.16 18.02 -6.67
CA GLY A 459 18.11 17.23 -7.45
C GLY A 459 19.49 17.11 -6.81
N HIS A 460 19.67 17.45 -5.54
CA HIS A 460 20.92 17.25 -4.82
C HIS A 460 20.97 15.85 -4.21
N PHE A 461 22.10 15.16 -4.33
CA PHE A 461 22.29 13.84 -3.73
C PHE A 461 22.87 13.97 -2.33
N GLU A 462 22.16 13.48 -1.32
CA GLU A 462 22.68 13.43 0.06
C GLU A 462 23.73 12.32 0.26
N VAL A 463 23.54 11.22 -0.47
CA VAL A 463 24.43 10.05 -0.47
C VAL A 463 24.69 9.68 -1.93
N PHE A 464 25.95 9.44 -2.27
CA PHE A 464 26.35 9.09 -3.64
C PHE A 464 27.36 7.94 -3.59
N CYS A 465 26.94 6.74 -4.04
CA CYS A 465 27.71 5.48 -4.16
C CYS A 465 28.88 5.23 -3.17
N LYS A 466 28.67 5.47 -1.86
CA LYS A 466 29.75 5.51 -0.84
C LYS A 466 30.55 4.21 -0.69
N SER A 467 29.93 3.04 -0.87
CA SER A 467 30.57 1.73 -0.65
C SER A 467 30.90 0.98 -1.94
N ALA A 468 30.67 1.57 -3.11
CA ALA A 468 31.03 0.98 -4.39
C ALA A 468 32.54 0.98 -4.63
N LYS A 469 33.08 -0.09 -5.25
CA LYS A 469 34.52 -0.24 -5.49
C LYS A 469 35.09 0.89 -6.35
N PHE A 470 34.24 1.42 -7.22
CA PHE A 470 34.47 2.60 -8.03
C PHE A 470 33.23 3.47 -7.97
N CYS A 471 33.37 4.69 -7.44
CA CYS A 471 32.32 5.70 -7.39
C CYS A 471 32.77 6.90 -8.24
N PRO A 472 32.36 6.96 -9.54
CA PRO A 472 32.76 8.03 -10.45
C PRO A 472 32.21 9.39 -9.99
N GLY A 473 32.65 10.49 -10.61
CA GLY A 473 32.08 11.80 -10.30
C GLY A 473 30.57 11.84 -10.61
N ARG A 474 29.79 12.58 -9.82
CA ARG A 474 28.33 12.76 -10.09
C ARG A 474 28.07 13.19 -11.53
N GLU A 475 28.84 14.14 -12.03
CA GLU A 475 28.72 14.63 -13.41
C GLU A 475 28.98 13.54 -14.45
N GLU A 476 29.88 12.61 -14.16
CA GLU A 476 30.19 11.49 -15.03
C GLU A 476 29.01 10.51 -15.13
N VAL A 477 28.39 10.15 -13.99
CA VAL A 477 27.21 9.26 -13.98
C VAL A 477 26.02 9.90 -14.68
N LEU A 478 25.84 11.21 -14.50
CA LEU A 478 24.67 11.93 -15.02
C LEU A 478 24.85 12.44 -16.45
N LYS A 479 26.06 12.37 -17.01
CA LYS A 479 26.33 12.84 -18.37
C LYS A 479 25.44 12.10 -19.38
N GLY A 480 24.64 12.86 -20.13
CA GLY A 480 23.71 12.31 -21.13
C GLY A 480 22.51 11.55 -20.55
N GLN A 481 22.27 11.63 -19.24
CA GLN A 481 21.12 11.00 -18.59
C GLN A 481 19.91 11.95 -18.49
N PRO A 482 18.68 11.41 -18.29
CA PRO A 482 17.51 12.24 -18.01
C PRO A 482 17.70 13.16 -16.80
N LYS A 483 16.97 14.28 -16.78
CA LYS A 483 16.97 15.20 -15.63
C LYS A 483 16.50 14.48 -14.36
N ILE A 484 17.33 14.59 -13.31
CA ILE A 484 17.15 13.93 -12.01
C ILE A 484 16.11 14.56 -11.10
N LEU A 485 15.59 15.75 -11.43
CA LEU A 485 14.58 16.43 -10.63
C LEU A 485 13.37 15.49 -10.46
N PRO A 486 13.05 15.07 -9.23
CA PRO A 486 11.89 14.25 -8.96
C PRO A 486 10.62 15.02 -9.26
N GLN A 487 9.64 14.36 -9.88
CA GLN A 487 8.34 14.96 -10.21
C GLN A 487 7.21 13.99 -9.88
N SER A 488 6.05 14.50 -9.52
CA SER A 488 4.83 13.69 -9.34
C SER A 488 3.70 14.27 -10.19
N PHE A 489 2.81 13.38 -10.67
CA PHE A 489 1.68 13.76 -11.51
C PHE A 489 0.43 12.94 -11.17
N LEU A 490 -0.74 13.53 -11.36
CA LEU A 490 -1.95 12.77 -11.68
C LEU A 490 -2.07 12.70 -13.20
N ARG A 491 -2.06 11.49 -13.77
CA ARG A 491 -2.06 11.27 -15.22
C ARG A 491 -3.31 10.54 -15.66
N ALA A 492 -4.04 11.12 -16.61
CA ALA A 492 -5.12 10.44 -17.30
C ALA A 492 -4.64 9.93 -18.66
N MET A 493 -4.80 8.63 -18.89
CA MET A 493 -4.23 7.96 -20.04
C MET A 493 -5.25 7.04 -20.70
N ASP A 494 -5.23 6.96 -22.02
CA ASP A 494 -5.87 5.87 -22.74
C ASP A 494 -5.08 4.57 -22.49
N PRO A 495 -5.71 3.51 -21.94
CA PRO A 495 -4.99 2.34 -21.46
C PRO A 495 -4.32 1.51 -22.59
N VAL A 496 -4.84 1.60 -23.82
CA VAL A 496 -4.37 0.76 -24.94
C VAL A 496 -3.24 1.45 -25.71
N SER A 497 -3.42 2.71 -26.08
CA SER A 497 -2.45 3.50 -26.84
C SER A 497 -1.35 4.10 -25.97
N GLY A 498 -1.61 4.28 -24.67
CA GLY A 498 -0.71 5.00 -23.77
C GLY A 498 -0.72 6.52 -23.96
N LYS A 499 -1.66 7.05 -24.77
CA LYS A 499 -1.79 8.49 -24.96
C LYS A 499 -2.20 9.14 -23.64
N ILE A 500 -1.40 10.11 -23.20
CA ILE A 500 -1.74 10.99 -22.08
C ILE A 500 -2.77 11.99 -22.61
N GLU A 501 -4.02 11.88 -22.16
CA GLU A 501 -5.09 12.81 -22.54
C GLU A 501 -4.95 14.13 -21.78
N TRP A 502 -4.61 14.05 -20.50
CA TRP A 502 -4.25 15.18 -19.68
C TRP A 502 -3.40 14.72 -18.50
N GLU A 503 -2.68 15.66 -17.90
CA GLU A 503 -1.96 15.44 -16.65
C GLU A 503 -1.94 16.71 -15.81
N VAL A 504 -1.75 16.52 -14.51
CA VAL A 504 -1.56 17.61 -13.55
C VAL A 504 -0.31 17.32 -12.74
N GLU A 505 0.59 18.29 -12.64
CA GLU A 505 1.76 18.19 -11.76
C GLU A 505 1.35 18.32 -10.28
N THR A 506 1.82 17.39 -9.46
CA THR A 506 1.53 17.29 -8.02
C THR A 506 2.81 17.30 -7.18
N THR A 507 3.97 17.59 -7.77
CA THR A 507 5.31 17.57 -7.15
C THR A 507 5.38 18.31 -5.80
N GLN A 508 4.69 19.45 -5.66
CA GLN A 508 4.74 20.28 -4.45
C GLN A 508 3.77 19.83 -3.34
N LYS A 509 2.88 18.87 -3.61
CA LYS A 509 1.85 18.39 -2.67
C LYS A 509 2.37 17.26 -1.78
N THR A 510 3.52 17.49 -1.15
CA THR A 510 4.25 16.53 -0.31
C THR A 510 4.28 17.01 1.14
N LEU A 511 4.41 16.07 2.08
CA LEU A 511 4.51 16.39 3.51
C LEU A 511 5.83 17.13 3.81
N GLU A 512 6.95 16.61 3.31
CA GLU A 512 8.28 17.16 3.51
C GLU A 512 8.77 17.85 2.24
N LYS A 513 8.99 19.16 2.29
CA LYS A 513 9.47 19.93 1.11
C LYS A 513 10.83 19.48 0.59
N LYS A 514 11.57 18.72 1.38
CA LYS A 514 12.88 18.16 1.02
C LYS A 514 12.77 16.97 0.06
N TYR A 515 11.66 16.23 0.07
CA TYR A 515 11.49 15.03 -0.77
C TYR A 515 10.15 15.03 -1.48
N VAL A 516 10.15 14.56 -2.73
CA VAL A 516 8.91 14.39 -3.50
C VAL A 516 8.22 13.11 -3.08
N GLY A 517 7.11 13.26 -2.37
CA GLY A 517 6.25 12.16 -1.95
C GLY A 517 5.41 11.59 -3.09
N TYR A 518 4.81 10.43 -2.83
CA TYR A 518 3.74 9.93 -3.68
C TYR A 518 2.46 10.75 -3.45
N PRO A 519 1.70 11.04 -4.51
CA PRO A 519 0.28 11.35 -4.36
C PRO A 519 -0.46 10.19 -3.70
N GLY A 520 -1.63 10.46 -3.12
CA GLY A 520 -2.50 9.42 -2.58
C GLY A 520 -3.16 8.56 -3.67
N GLY A 521 -3.96 7.60 -3.25
CA GLY A 521 -4.82 6.84 -4.16
C GLY A 521 -5.94 7.68 -4.77
N VAL A 522 -6.42 7.24 -5.92
CA VAL A 522 -7.40 7.97 -6.75
C VAL A 522 -8.69 7.17 -6.88
N ILE A 523 -9.84 7.86 -6.87
CA ILE A 523 -11.13 7.32 -7.34
C ILE A 523 -11.74 8.24 -8.40
N SER A 524 -12.59 7.67 -9.25
CA SER A 524 -13.43 8.41 -10.19
C SER A 524 -14.92 8.21 -9.89
N THR A 525 -15.77 9.11 -10.41
CA THR A 525 -17.22 8.97 -10.30
C THR A 525 -17.94 9.35 -11.60
N ALA A 526 -19.16 8.85 -11.77
CA ALA A 526 -20.08 9.23 -12.86
C ALA A 526 -20.53 10.70 -12.81
N GLY A 527 -20.13 11.45 -11.77
CA GLY A 527 -20.27 12.90 -11.69
C GLY A 527 -19.24 13.69 -12.54
N ASP A 528 -18.47 13.02 -13.40
CA ASP A 528 -17.28 13.54 -14.10
C ASP A 528 -16.18 14.04 -13.12
N LEU A 529 -16.00 13.37 -11.98
CA LEU A 529 -15.07 13.80 -10.92
C LEU A 529 -13.95 12.79 -10.66
N ILE A 530 -12.80 13.33 -10.24
CA ILE A 530 -11.66 12.61 -9.67
C ILE A 530 -11.38 13.16 -8.28
N PHE A 531 -11.17 12.28 -7.31
CA PHE A 531 -10.79 12.64 -5.96
C PHE A 531 -9.40 12.08 -5.63
N GLU A 532 -8.52 12.93 -5.10
CA GLU A 532 -7.15 12.55 -4.73
C GLU A 532 -6.70 13.35 -3.49
N GLY A 533 -6.09 12.66 -2.54
CA GLY A 533 -5.48 13.27 -1.35
C GLY A 533 -3.96 13.36 -1.44
N TYR A 534 -3.38 14.28 -0.68
CA TYR A 534 -1.94 14.55 -0.74
C TYR A 534 -1.25 14.66 0.61
N GLY A 535 0.08 14.54 0.59
CA GLY A 535 0.93 14.59 1.78
C GLY A 535 0.98 15.95 2.48
N ASP A 536 0.69 17.04 1.76
CA ASP A 536 0.57 18.38 2.37
C ASP A 536 -0.73 18.58 3.16
N GLY A 537 -1.63 17.59 3.11
CA GLY A 537 -2.93 17.59 3.78
C GLY A 537 -4.03 18.29 2.99
N THR A 538 -3.84 18.49 1.69
CA THR A 538 -4.92 18.89 0.78
C THR A 538 -5.64 17.69 0.18
N PHE A 539 -6.93 17.87 -0.10
CA PHE A 539 -7.78 16.92 -0.82
C PHE A 539 -8.38 17.65 -2.03
N ASP A 540 -7.98 17.26 -3.23
CA ASP A 540 -8.43 17.91 -4.45
C ASP A 540 -9.56 17.11 -5.11
N VAL A 541 -10.50 17.85 -5.69
CA VAL A 541 -11.52 17.32 -6.58
C VAL A 541 -11.37 17.96 -7.95
N ARG A 542 -11.24 17.13 -8.98
CA ARG A 542 -10.89 17.52 -10.34
C ARG A 542 -11.91 17.01 -11.34
N ASN A 543 -12.02 17.67 -12.48
CA ASN A 543 -12.82 17.18 -13.60
C ASN A 543 -12.14 15.97 -14.26
N ALA A 544 -12.85 14.86 -14.41
CA ALA A 544 -12.32 13.60 -14.93
C ALA A 544 -11.92 13.62 -16.42
N ARG A 545 -12.40 14.60 -17.20
CA ARG A 545 -12.16 14.70 -18.64
C ARG A 545 -10.99 15.59 -19.01
N ASN A 546 -10.63 16.55 -18.16
CA ASN A 546 -9.57 17.52 -18.47
C ASN A 546 -8.62 17.87 -17.31
N GLY A 547 -8.82 17.27 -16.12
CA GLY A 547 -7.95 17.49 -14.96
C GLY A 547 -8.11 18.83 -14.25
N ALA A 548 -9.04 19.69 -14.69
CA ALA A 548 -9.26 21.00 -14.09
C ALA A 548 -9.60 20.87 -12.60
N LEU A 549 -8.93 21.67 -11.76
CA LEU A 549 -9.21 21.73 -10.32
C LEU A 549 -10.57 22.41 -10.11
N LEU A 550 -11.51 21.71 -9.48
CA LEU A 550 -12.85 22.22 -9.18
C LEU A 550 -12.99 22.63 -7.71
N LYS A 551 -12.33 21.89 -6.81
CA LYS A 551 -12.30 22.16 -5.38
C LYS A 551 -11.00 21.66 -4.78
N SER A 552 -10.45 22.39 -3.82
CA SER A 552 -9.39 21.90 -2.94
C SER A 552 -9.82 22.14 -1.49
N ILE A 553 -9.68 21.12 -0.65
CA ILE A 553 -10.12 21.12 0.74
C ILE A 553 -8.89 20.89 1.62
N SER A 554 -8.66 21.80 2.57
CA SER A 554 -7.59 21.63 3.55
C SER A 554 -8.05 20.73 4.69
N VAL A 555 -7.38 19.60 4.85
CA VAL A 555 -7.58 18.64 5.94
C VAL A 555 -6.43 18.74 6.94
N GLY A 556 -5.28 19.29 6.57
CA GLY A 556 -4.14 19.48 7.48
C GLY A 556 -3.36 18.21 7.83
N ASN A 557 -3.99 17.04 7.88
CA ASN A 557 -3.34 15.73 8.01
C ASN A 557 -2.94 15.19 6.62
N PRO A 558 -1.75 14.58 6.43
CA PRO A 558 -1.36 13.92 5.18
C PRO A 558 -2.36 12.82 4.78
N ILE A 559 -2.65 12.73 3.48
CA ILE A 559 -3.57 11.73 2.91
C ILE A 559 -2.79 10.89 1.89
N ALA A 560 -2.74 9.58 2.10
CA ALA A 560 -2.05 8.63 1.22
C ALA A 560 -3.00 7.53 0.69
N ALA A 561 -3.97 7.10 1.50
CA ALA A 561 -4.99 6.14 1.08
C ALA A 561 -5.86 6.68 -0.05
N ALA A 562 -6.48 5.78 -0.84
CA ALA A 562 -7.54 6.20 -1.73
C ALA A 562 -8.79 6.61 -0.93
N PRO A 563 -9.48 7.68 -1.34
CA PRO A 563 -10.83 7.97 -0.84
C PRO A 563 -11.82 6.88 -1.28
N MET A 564 -13.05 6.99 -0.80
CA MET A 564 -14.18 6.19 -1.24
C MET A 564 -15.46 7.04 -1.16
N THR A 565 -16.51 6.65 -1.90
CA THR A 565 -17.80 7.35 -1.89
C THR A 565 -18.95 6.36 -1.75
N TYR A 566 -20.02 6.78 -1.08
CA TYR A 566 -21.15 5.92 -0.72
C TYR A 566 -22.40 6.77 -0.48
N MET A 567 -23.57 6.13 -0.48
CA MET A 567 -24.83 6.70 -0.02
C MET A 567 -25.15 6.23 1.40
N VAL A 568 -25.76 7.11 2.21
CA VAL A 568 -26.58 6.73 3.37
C VAL A 568 -27.89 7.48 3.25
N GLY A 569 -29.00 6.74 3.20
CA GLY A 569 -30.27 7.30 2.76
C GLY A 569 -30.11 8.02 1.41
N ASP A 570 -30.57 9.26 1.34
CA ASP A 570 -30.52 10.09 0.11
C ASP A 570 -29.27 10.98 0.01
N VAL A 571 -28.26 10.80 0.87
CA VAL A 571 -27.07 11.67 0.92
C VAL A 571 -25.82 10.91 0.46
N GLN A 572 -25.13 11.46 -0.52
CA GLN A 572 -23.82 11.00 -0.96
C GLN A 572 -22.72 11.57 -0.08
N TYR A 573 -21.83 10.69 0.36
CA TYR A 573 -20.64 11.01 1.13
C TYR A 573 -19.36 10.65 0.36
N VAL A 574 -18.28 11.35 0.66
CA VAL A 574 -16.91 10.99 0.25
C VAL A 574 -16.05 10.91 1.51
N ALA A 575 -15.42 9.77 1.78
CA ALA A 575 -14.61 9.57 2.98
C ALA A 575 -13.20 9.06 2.67
N PHE A 576 -12.25 9.38 3.55
CA PHE A 576 -10.85 9.00 3.42
C PHE A 576 -10.11 9.02 4.76
N LEU A 577 -8.98 8.32 4.80
CA LEU A 577 -8.06 8.35 5.93
C LEU A 577 -7.06 9.49 5.80
N ALA A 578 -6.83 10.19 6.91
CA ALA A 578 -5.81 11.22 7.03
C ALA A 578 -4.89 10.90 8.23
N GLY A 579 -3.60 10.69 7.95
CA GLY A 579 -2.61 10.21 8.91
C GLY A 579 -2.14 11.30 9.88
N ASN A 580 -1.58 10.91 11.04
CA ASN A 580 -1.05 11.88 12.01
C ASN A 580 0.14 12.69 11.46
N ARG A 581 0.44 13.80 12.12
CA ARG A 581 1.66 14.59 11.87
C ARG A 581 2.62 14.40 13.05
N SER A 582 3.90 14.67 12.82
CA SER A 582 4.93 14.65 13.87
C SER A 582 4.73 15.73 14.96
N ASP A 583 3.76 16.64 14.78
CA ASP A 583 3.34 17.64 15.76
C ASP A 583 2.38 17.11 16.85
N GLY A 584 1.98 15.84 16.76
CA GLY A 584 1.12 15.18 17.74
C GLY A 584 -0.36 15.13 17.35
N ALA A 585 -0.78 15.78 16.25
CA ALA A 585 -2.15 15.69 15.75
C ALA A 585 -2.60 14.25 15.56
N LYS A 586 -3.81 13.89 16.00
CA LYS A 586 -4.32 12.51 15.81
C LYS A 586 -4.56 12.15 14.35
N SER A 587 -4.50 10.86 14.06
CA SER A 587 -5.00 10.28 12.81
C SER A 587 -6.52 10.28 12.81
N ARG A 588 -7.13 10.39 11.64
CA ARG A 588 -8.58 10.52 11.54
C ARG A 588 -9.15 9.98 10.24
N ILE A 589 -10.42 9.61 10.29
CA ILE A 589 -11.30 9.44 9.13
C ILE A 589 -12.07 10.74 8.97
N VAL A 590 -12.16 11.24 7.75
CA VAL A 590 -12.95 12.43 7.41
C VAL A 590 -13.96 12.05 6.35
N ALA A 591 -15.21 12.44 6.54
CA ALA A 591 -16.26 12.34 5.53
C ALA A 591 -16.77 13.73 5.14
N LEU A 592 -17.06 13.86 3.85
CA LEU A 592 -17.53 15.06 3.19
C LEU A 592 -18.89 14.82 2.54
N ARG A 593 -19.71 15.87 2.44
CA ARG A 593 -20.98 15.87 1.71
C ARG A 593 -21.26 17.26 1.12
N LEU A 594 -22.28 17.36 0.27
CA LEU A 594 -22.75 18.66 -0.23
C LEU A 594 -23.29 19.53 0.90
N ASP A 595 -23.08 20.84 0.78
CA ASP A 595 -23.49 21.87 1.73
C ASP A 595 -22.90 21.64 3.15
N GLY A 596 -21.74 20.99 3.22
CA GLY A 596 -20.97 20.81 4.46
C GLY A 596 -20.08 22.01 4.81
N ASP A 597 -19.67 22.08 6.07
CA ASP A 597 -18.86 23.18 6.61
C ASP A 597 -17.36 23.06 6.23
N ALA A 598 -16.53 23.96 6.75
CA ALA A 598 -15.08 23.79 6.70
C ALA A 598 -14.64 22.58 7.54
N VAL A 599 -13.71 21.78 7.03
CA VAL A 599 -13.14 20.65 7.78
C VAL A 599 -12.43 21.17 9.03
N PRO A 600 -12.77 20.68 10.23
CA PRO A 600 -12.10 21.09 11.45
C PRO A 600 -10.59 20.82 11.39
N PRO A 601 -9.74 21.69 11.97
CA PRO A 601 -8.31 21.44 12.04
C PRO A 601 -8.03 20.13 12.81
N PRO A 602 -6.87 19.50 12.59
CA PRO A 602 -6.51 18.28 13.31
C PRO A 602 -6.49 18.50 14.83
N THR A 603 -7.08 17.58 15.59
CA THR A 603 -7.06 17.62 17.05
C THR A 603 -5.62 17.54 17.55
N GLN A 604 -5.10 18.64 18.09
CA GLN A 604 -3.82 18.67 18.77
C GLN A 604 -3.95 17.98 20.14
N PRO A 605 -2.92 17.26 20.63
CA PRO A 605 -2.90 16.83 22.01
C PRO A 605 -3.02 18.08 22.89
N GLN A 606 -3.84 18.03 23.94
CA GLN A 606 -3.70 19.00 25.01
C GLN A 606 -2.32 18.76 25.64
N ILE A 607 -1.32 19.51 25.17
CA ILE A 607 -0.09 19.69 25.93
C ILE A 607 -0.56 20.34 27.22
N ALA A 608 -0.50 19.60 28.33
CA ALA A 608 -0.63 20.22 29.63
C ALA A 608 0.36 21.37 29.63
N VAL A 609 -0.16 22.61 29.62
CA VAL A 609 0.64 23.82 29.68
C VAL A 609 1.35 23.75 31.03
N GLN A 610 2.51 23.11 31.07
CA GLN A 610 3.47 23.38 32.12
C GLN A 610 3.91 24.80 31.88
N VAL A 611 3.28 25.68 32.65
CA VAL A 611 3.66 27.06 32.90
C VAL A 611 5.18 27.14 32.80
N LYS A 612 5.68 27.99 31.90
CA LYS A 612 7.10 28.36 31.84
C LYS A 612 7.51 28.86 33.22
N SER A 613 8.02 27.99 34.08
CA SER A 613 8.86 28.42 35.18
C SER A 613 10.21 28.72 34.56
N ARG A 614 10.39 30.00 34.22
CA ARG A 614 11.67 30.61 33.91
C ARG A 614 12.52 30.56 35.19
N ALA A 615 13.08 29.40 35.49
CA ALA A 615 13.98 29.18 36.61
C ALA A 615 15.14 28.31 36.11
N SER A 616 16.20 29.02 35.70
CA SER A 616 17.61 28.61 35.68
C SER A 616 17.91 27.11 35.78
N LEU A 617 18.21 26.49 34.63
CA LEU A 617 19.17 25.39 34.55
C LEU A 617 20.41 25.88 33.80
N SER A 618 21.01 26.95 34.35
CA SER A 618 22.39 27.36 34.04
C SER A 618 23.40 26.62 34.91
N GLU A 619 23.04 25.50 35.53
CA GLU A 619 23.98 24.71 36.33
C GLU A 619 23.83 23.21 36.06
N ARG A 620 24.96 22.64 35.61
CA ARG A 620 25.30 21.20 35.49
C ARG A 620 24.94 20.49 34.19
N VAL A 621 25.62 20.88 33.10
CA VAL A 621 26.56 19.98 32.40
C VAL A 621 27.75 20.82 31.91
N THR A 622 28.65 21.18 32.83
CA THR A 622 30.04 21.48 32.47
C THR A 622 30.78 20.16 32.32
N GLN A 623 30.75 19.59 31.12
CA GLN A 623 31.80 18.67 30.69
C GLN A 623 32.11 19.02 29.25
N ALA A 624 33.39 19.36 29.01
CA ALA A 624 33.96 19.37 27.68
C ALA A 624 33.42 18.16 26.92
N THR A 625 32.71 18.40 25.82
CA THR A 625 32.13 17.34 25.01
C THR A 625 33.26 16.42 24.60
N ASP A 626 33.25 15.20 25.14
CA ASP A 626 34.11 14.16 24.62
C ASP A 626 33.66 13.92 23.18
N VAL A 627 34.41 14.48 22.24
CA VAL A 627 34.16 14.37 20.80
C VAL A 627 34.06 12.90 20.39
N LYS A 628 34.72 11.98 21.11
CA LYS A 628 34.58 10.54 20.88
C LYS A 628 33.20 10.05 21.29
N LEU A 629 32.68 10.48 22.44
CA LEU A 629 31.35 10.11 22.94
C LEU A 629 30.23 10.67 22.06
N VAL A 630 30.36 11.93 21.60
CA VAL A 630 29.43 12.54 20.65
C VAL A 630 29.44 11.81 19.30
N ASN A 631 30.63 11.46 18.78
CA ASN A 631 30.73 10.71 17.52
C ASN A 631 30.22 9.28 17.63
N ALA A 632 30.53 8.58 18.73
CA ALA A 632 29.98 7.25 19.02
C ALA A 632 28.46 7.31 19.13
N GLY A 633 27.94 8.30 19.85
CA GLY A 633 26.52 8.59 19.96
C GLY A 633 25.85 8.85 18.61
N ARG A 634 26.48 9.65 17.75
CA ARG A 634 26.01 9.91 16.38
C ARG A 634 25.92 8.62 15.57
N GLN A 635 26.97 7.80 15.56
CA GLN A 635 26.96 6.53 14.80
C GLN A 635 25.90 5.57 15.30
N LEU A 636 25.77 5.43 16.62
CA LEU A 636 24.74 4.60 17.24
C LEU A 636 23.34 5.14 16.97
N PHE A 637 23.15 6.46 16.98
CA PHE A 637 21.89 7.10 16.62
C PHE A 637 21.55 6.88 15.15
N GLU A 638 22.50 7.13 14.24
CA GLU A 638 22.34 6.90 12.80
C GLU A 638 21.97 5.43 12.51
N LYS A 639 22.61 4.49 13.21
CA LYS A 639 22.39 3.05 13.04
C LYS A 639 21.03 2.57 13.58
N ASN A 640 20.63 3.05 14.76
CA ASN A 640 19.53 2.44 15.52
C ASN A 640 18.27 3.31 15.61
N CYS A 641 18.41 4.63 15.49
CA CYS A 641 17.35 5.59 15.82
C CYS A 641 16.91 6.42 14.60
N ALA A 642 17.85 6.78 13.72
CA ALA A 642 17.61 7.72 12.62
C ALA A 642 16.58 7.20 11.60
N ILE A 643 16.45 5.88 11.42
CA ILE A 643 15.43 5.30 10.55
C ILE A 643 14.00 5.72 10.97
N CYS A 644 13.77 5.94 12.27
CA CYS A 644 12.48 6.37 12.80
C CYS A 644 12.43 7.88 13.09
N HIS A 645 13.48 8.44 13.69
CA HIS A 645 13.49 9.83 14.20
C HIS A 645 13.96 10.87 13.18
N VAL A 646 14.56 10.44 12.05
CA VAL A 646 15.02 11.33 10.97
C VAL A 646 14.36 10.99 9.64
N ARG A 647 14.28 9.69 9.31
CA ARG A 647 13.73 9.19 8.03
C ARG A 647 12.34 8.59 8.14
N GLY A 648 11.78 8.61 9.35
CA GLY A 648 10.52 7.97 9.70
C GLY A 648 9.58 8.93 10.42
N ASN A 649 8.56 8.37 11.05
CA ASN A 649 7.44 9.14 11.59
C ASN A 649 7.51 9.36 13.12
N ALA A 650 8.66 9.05 13.75
CA ALA A 650 8.81 9.28 15.18
C ALA A 650 9.13 10.77 15.44
N PRO A 651 8.81 11.30 16.64
CA PRO A 651 9.13 12.69 16.98
C PRO A 651 10.61 12.99 16.75
N ASN A 652 10.91 14.16 16.18
CA ASN A 652 12.28 14.64 16.12
C ASN A 652 12.82 14.77 17.56
N LEU A 653 13.99 14.21 17.81
CA LEU A 653 14.64 14.25 19.12
C LEU A 653 15.52 15.49 19.30
N ILE A 654 15.63 16.33 18.27
CA ILE A 654 16.40 17.57 18.26
C ILE A 654 15.45 18.73 17.91
N PRO A 655 15.33 19.77 18.77
CA PRO A 655 15.97 19.88 20.08
C PRO A 655 15.35 18.92 21.12
N MET A 656 16.19 18.34 21.97
CA MET A 656 15.76 17.37 22.97
C MET A 656 15.15 18.03 24.20
N GLN A 657 13.83 17.91 24.36
CA GLN A 657 13.12 18.51 25.51
C GLN A 657 13.52 17.89 26.86
N ASP A 658 13.54 18.70 27.92
CA ASP A 658 13.94 18.30 29.29
C ASP A 658 13.20 17.06 29.81
N ALA A 659 11.89 16.98 29.57
CA ALA A 659 11.10 15.80 29.95
C ALA A 659 11.59 14.52 29.25
N THR A 660 11.97 14.63 27.98
CA THR A 660 12.54 13.53 27.19
C THR A 660 13.95 13.18 27.67
N GLN A 661 14.76 14.17 28.08
CA GLN A 661 16.08 13.93 28.66
C GLN A 661 15.99 13.13 29.97
N HIS A 662 15.06 13.47 30.86
CA HIS A 662 14.86 12.78 32.14
C HIS A 662 14.38 11.34 31.95
N GLN A 663 13.49 11.09 30.98
CA GLN A 663 12.93 9.77 30.72
C GLN A 663 13.75 8.94 29.72
N PHE A 664 14.89 9.44 29.22
CA PHE A 664 15.57 8.85 28.08
C PHE A 664 15.86 7.36 28.25
N PHE A 665 16.43 6.96 29.39
CA PHE A 665 16.76 5.56 29.65
C PHE A 665 15.52 4.69 29.85
N ASP A 666 14.50 5.20 30.52
CA ASP A 666 13.24 4.46 30.71
C ASP A 666 12.53 4.25 29.36
N VAL A 667 12.65 5.21 28.45
CA VAL A 667 12.10 5.11 27.09
C VAL A 667 12.92 4.14 26.24
N VAL A 668 14.24 4.31 26.16
CA VAL A 668 15.12 3.57 25.24
C VAL A 668 15.44 2.16 25.74
N LEU A 669 15.70 2.00 27.03
CA LEU A 669 16.08 0.71 27.64
C LEU A 669 14.94 0.10 28.46
N GLY A 670 14.11 0.94 29.11
CA GLY A 670 12.97 0.48 29.91
C GLY A 670 11.71 0.18 29.09
N GLY A 671 11.61 0.69 27.86
CA GLY A 671 10.47 0.46 26.97
C GLY A 671 9.14 1.08 27.44
N ILE A 672 9.15 2.13 28.26
CA ILE A 672 7.91 2.74 28.79
C ILE A 672 6.99 3.34 27.72
N ARG A 673 7.47 3.45 26.47
CA ARG A 673 6.70 3.90 25.29
C ARG A 673 6.53 2.80 24.23
N ALA A 674 6.73 1.54 24.59
CA ALA A 674 6.59 0.40 23.69
C ALA A 674 5.18 0.28 23.08
N ASN A 675 4.16 0.59 23.89
CA ASN A 675 2.77 0.66 23.44
C ASN A 675 2.49 1.77 22.41
N LYS A 676 3.39 2.76 22.27
CA LYS A 676 3.21 3.92 21.38
C LYS A 676 4.04 3.90 20.12
N GLY A 677 4.95 2.95 19.96
CA GLY A 677 5.96 3.17 18.92
C GLY A 677 7.34 2.65 19.25
N MET A 678 7.78 2.94 20.46
CA MET A 678 9.21 3.08 20.74
C MET A 678 9.83 1.75 21.14
N GLY A 679 10.96 1.42 20.53
CA GLY A 679 11.65 0.15 20.79
C GLY A 679 12.18 0.08 22.19
N ASN A 680 12.12 -1.12 22.74
CA ASN A 680 13.02 -1.47 23.83
C ASN A 680 14.34 -1.93 23.18
N PHE A 681 15.40 -1.17 23.41
CA PHE A 681 16.72 -1.41 22.86
C PHE A 681 17.66 -2.10 23.86
N SER A 682 17.18 -2.53 25.04
CA SER A 682 18.02 -3.14 26.09
C SER A 682 18.75 -4.41 25.65
N THR A 683 18.29 -5.08 24.60
CA THR A 683 18.94 -6.28 24.04
C THR A 683 20.02 -5.97 23.01
N ILE A 684 20.14 -4.71 22.55
CA ILE A 684 21.06 -4.29 21.49
C ILE A 684 21.90 -3.04 21.82
N LEU A 685 21.51 -2.27 22.84
CA LEU A 685 22.22 -1.11 23.36
C LEU A 685 22.49 -1.31 24.84
N SER A 686 23.75 -1.13 25.25
CA SER A 686 24.12 -1.01 26.65
C SER A 686 23.69 0.36 27.22
N ARG A 687 23.81 0.52 28.55
CA ARG A 687 23.58 1.82 29.19
C ARG A 687 24.60 2.88 28.74
N ASP A 688 25.82 2.47 28.39
CA ASP A 688 26.86 3.37 27.90
C ASP A 688 26.60 3.79 26.45
N ASP A 689 26.09 2.87 25.62
CA ASP A 689 25.63 3.19 24.26
C ASP A 689 24.48 4.20 24.29
N ALA A 690 23.49 3.97 25.15
CA ALA A 690 22.37 4.89 25.35
C ALA A 690 22.85 6.25 25.89
N THR A 691 23.83 6.26 26.78
CA THR A 691 24.45 7.50 27.28
C THR A 691 25.12 8.26 26.14
N SER A 692 25.85 7.58 25.26
CA SER A 692 26.49 8.18 24.09
C SER A 692 25.47 8.83 23.16
N ILE A 693 24.37 8.12 22.85
CA ILE A 693 23.26 8.66 22.02
C ILE A 693 22.64 9.89 22.68
N ARG A 694 22.33 9.84 23.98
CA ARG A 694 21.76 10.98 24.71
C ARG A 694 22.69 12.19 24.67
N THR A 695 24.00 11.99 24.87
CA THR A 695 25.00 13.06 24.80
C THR A 695 25.06 13.69 23.41
N TYR A 696 25.02 12.88 22.35
CA TYR A 696 24.94 13.37 20.97
C TYR A 696 23.70 14.24 20.72
N LEU A 697 22.52 13.78 21.17
CA LEU A 697 21.26 14.52 20.99
C LEU A 697 21.26 15.85 21.75
N ILE A 698 21.73 15.85 23.01
CA ILE A 698 21.86 17.09 23.82
C ILE A 698 22.84 18.06 23.14
N ASN A 699 24.02 17.57 22.73
CA ASN A 699 25.02 18.44 22.11
C ASN A 699 24.54 19.02 20.78
N THR A 700 23.86 18.22 19.96
CA THR A 700 23.33 18.71 18.67
C THR A 700 22.23 19.75 18.90
N SER A 701 21.36 19.54 19.90
CA SER A 701 20.32 20.49 20.28
C SER A 701 20.88 21.85 20.73
N GLN A 702 22.00 21.84 21.45
CA GLN A 702 22.69 23.06 21.91
C GLN A 702 23.39 23.83 20.78
N ASN A 703 23.78 23.14 19.70
CA ASN A 703 24.48 23.75 18.57
C ASN A 703 23.54 24.30 17.49
N GLU A 704 22.24 23.98 17.51
CA GLU A 704 21.24 24.53 16.57
C GLU A 704 20.60 25.85 17.04
N ASP A 705 20.81 26.27 18.29
CA ASP A 705 20.33 27.54 18.87
C ASP A 705 21.24 28.76 18.54
N HIS A 706 22.14 28.64 17.56
CA HIS A 706 23.08 29.68 17.12
C HIS A 706 23.00 30.02 15.63
#